data_AF-A0A2P8WHC8-F1
#
_entry.id   AF-A0A2P8WHC8-F1
#
_cell.length_a   1.000
_cell.length_b   1.000
_cell.length_c   1.000
_cell.angle_alpha   90.00
_cell.angle_beta   90.00
_cell.angle_gamma   90.00
#
_symmetry.space_group_name_H-M   'P 1'
#
loop_
_entity.id
_entity.type
_entity.pdbx_description
1 polymer ?
#
loop_
_entity_poly.entity_id
_entity_poly.type
_entity_poly.pdbx_seq_one_letter_code
_entity_poly.pdbx_strand_id
1 'polypeptide(L)'
;MDRPNQSGNPEQLSLLDTQNEDSEFEELDDSWLEGDFGLDEESDRTVEPVARELLTLKLLREAIQAQNPGDAVMQDFAEIVLPNLLKYTVGVTAKGGKFFAEYLDRVVNPQRIAVGKDPIRRDNAADQSLNTHLLNGLFPANLIERRLQTLDTTVRRQVKERERRLLVSGFILHDFEKFDYDLIPRMPEEFRAIRRDPEGDIRKRSIEEHREIITVLVETLELDHFICPATPDDWQQYLDDLLFLAYNAQRRNDTNLNLSEDGLNPVLRDRTLRCLADLTCLADRLASIVKHPQDAENSGLNDIIHGLSDGQLRFTYHAISENRGVLTNVVNNALMDAYESLNIDPENPHYTTLLYLPTGAIYLASRDAPQISSDSLPNRVVDGIKALCAGQLSLRQTGFGRDGKGMKYADYYNLFFDDPGLMQVALDATLRIVNPNKGSVATKRSENLMAFQQRGVLSGDYDFSFSDDIRIDQLAEFGDLMNRKIWGERVNQLETVIKERAKERKKQKDLPELSEIKPEVLPENIIHKVAEFWQLSEYSPQIREIQRINEKLKELKLKGNTGGVPYEWYFLAAKFLEKNPGIEDLRETCSNVMAYVTQLTQPVVAQYPVADGWDDVREWVGKVVMLPGQTQETSTAEQVDVFLKELAYYKAAKKPGRGRQMICSISHSPYSVNEQMESAVLFTPQVYTNKQHLGGSNAKRNISSIAGIEMMLRQILMNQTQAVGKRFEDGKYRYLYFYPTYYFTP
;
A
#
# COMPACT_ATOMS: atom_id res chain seq x y z
N MET A 1 -57.54 -39.65 -19.01
CA MET A 1 -56.91 -40.47 -17.95
C MET A 1 -56.24 -39.53 -16.98
N ASP A 2 -56.49 -39.80 -15.70
CA ASP A 2 -56.43 -38.92 -14.54
C ASP A 2 -55.12 -38.20 -14.24
N ARG A 3 -55.25 -37.05 -13.56
CA ARG A 3 -54.18 -36.33 -12.87
C ARG A 3 -53.74 -37.10 -11.61
N PRO A 4 -52.45 -37.09 -11.27
CA PRO A 4 -51.99 -37.13 -9.89
C PRO A 4 -51.46 -35.76 -9.43
N ASN A 5 -51.88 -35.38 -8.23
CA ASN A 5 -51.40 -34.24 -7.44
C ASN A 5 -49.88 -34.29 -7.22
N GLN A 6 -49.19 -33.18 -7.49
CA GLN A 6 -47.94 -32.84 -6.81
C GLN A 6 -47.95 -31.34 -6.47
N SER A 7 -48.28 -31.06 -5.21
CA SER A 7 -47.93 -29.83 -4.51
C SER A 7 -46.46 -29.89 -4.12
N GLY A 8 -45.69 -28.86 -4.45
CA GLY A 8 -44.29 -28.73 -4.03
C GLY A 8 -43.57 -27.67 -4.85
N ASN A 9 -43.79 -26.40 -4.50
CA ASN A 9 -43.01 -25.27 -5.00
C ASN A 9 -41.68 -25.21 -4.22
N PRO A 10 -40.52 -24.97 -4.85
CA PRO A 10 -39.24 -24.87 -4.16
C PRO A 10 -39.17 -23.56 -3.34
N GLU A 11 -39.09 -23.69 -2.02
CA GLU A 11 -38.94 -22.57 -1.09
C GLU A 11 -37.57 -21.91 -1.23
N GLN A 12 -37.60 -20.63 -1.57
CA GLN A 12 -36.52 -19.67 -1.44
C GLN A 12 -36.59 -19.15 0.01
N LEU A 13 -35.56 -19.42 0.82
CA LEU A 13 -35.50 -19.01 2.23
C LEU A 13 -35.50 -17.47 2.34
N SER A 14 -36.66 -16.89 2.62
CA SER A 14 -36.87 -15.54 3.14
C SER A 14 -36.45 -15.51 4.60
N LEU A 15 -35.46 -14.67 4.93
CA LEU A 15 -34.82 -14.61 6.25
C LEU A 15 -35.30 -13.40 7.07
N LEU A 16 -36.53 -12.91 6.84
CA LEU A 16 -37.04 -11.68 7.46
C LEU A 16 -38.54 -11.69 7.84
N ASP A 17 -39.15 -12.85 8.13
CA ASP A 17 -40.50 -12.88 8.73
C ASP A 17 -40.44 -13.35 10.20
N THR A 18 -40.29 -12.40 11.12
CA THR A 18 -40.52 -12.60 12.55
C THR A 18 -41.98 -12.30 12.88
N GLN A 19 -42.78 -13.35 13.14
CA GLN A 19 -44.02 -13.23 13.90
C GLN A 19 -43.80 -13.79 15.31
N ASN A 20 -44.28 -13.00 16.27
CA ASN A 20 -44.17 -13.11 17.72
C ASN A 20 -44.62 -14.47 18.27
N GLU A 21 -43.84 -15.05 19.19
CA GLU A 21 -44.38 -15.70 20.39
C GLU A 21 -43.47 -15.38 21.60
N ASP A 22 -44.13 -15.05 22.70
CA ASP A 22 -43.61 -14.43 23.92
C ASP A 22 -42.62 -15.29 24.71
N SER A 23 -41.51 -14.68 25.15
CA SER A 23 -40.83 -15.09 26.39
C SER A 23 -40.03 -13.92 26.99
N GLU A 24 -40.52 -13.43 28.13
CA GLU A 24 -39.82 -12.74 29.23
C GLU A 24 -38.67 -11.78 28.84
N PHE A 25 -39.01 -10.49 28.73
CA PHE A 25 -38.05 -9.39 28.80
C PHE A 25 -37.54 -9.24 30.24
N GLU A 26 -36.31 -9.70 30.51
CA GLU A 26 -35.49 -9.12 31.57
C GLU A 26 -34.95 -7.77 31.08
N GLU A 27 -35.19 -6.71 31.85
CA GLU A 27 -34.60 -5.39 31.65
C GLU A 27 -33.07 -5.51 31.62
N LEU A 28 -32.47 -5.26 30.45
CA LEU A 28 -31.02 -5.17 30.29
C LEU A 28 -30.52 -3.90 30.99
N ASP A 29 -29.88 -4.13 32.13
CA ASP A 29 -29.11 -3.20 32.93
C ASP A 29 -27.99 -2.52 32.11
N ASP A 30 -28.06 -1.19 31.97
CA ASP A 30 -27.11 -0.30 31.28
C ASP A 30 -25.74 -0.17 32.01
N SER A 31 -25.38 -1.12 32.87
CA SER A 31 -24.14 -1.11 33.67
C SER A 31 -22.85 -1.43 32.89
N TRP A 32 -22.93 -1.74 31.59
CA TRP A 32 -21.74 -2.01 30.75
C TRP A 32 -21.05 -0.75 30.20
N LEU A 33 -21.60 0.45 30.43
CA LEU A 33 -20.92 1.72 30.15
C LEU A 33 -20.03 2.21 31.30
N GLU A 34 -20.04 1.54 32.46
CA GLU A 34 -19.20 1.85 33.62
C GLU A 34 -18.25 0.69 33.92
N GLY A 35 -17.33 0.43 32.99
CA GLY A 35 -16.22 -0.50 33.18
C GLY A 35 -14.90 0.24 33.39
N ASP A 36 -14.54 0.44 34.65
CA ASP A 36 -13.29 0.98 35.18
C ASP A 36 -12.03 0.43 34.46
N PHE A 37 -11.37 1.28 33.69
CA PHE A 37 -10.04 1.00 33.14
C PHE A 37 -9.03 1.20 34.27
N GLY A 38 -8.61 0.10 34.93
CA GLY A 38 -7.60 0.10 35.99
C GLY A 38 -6.30 0.81 35.62
N LEU A 39 -6.30 2.12 35.83
CA LEU A 39 -5.17 3.05 35.81
C LEU A 39 -5.15 3.81 37.14
N ASP A 40 -5.23 3.09 38.26
CA ASP A 40 -4.96 3.65 39.58
C ASP A 40 -3.47 3.49 39.91
N GLU A 41 -2.64 4.34 39.30
CA GLU A 41 -1.53 4.94 40.02
C GLU A 41 -1.83 6.43 40.13
N GLU A 42 -2.16 6.88 41.35
CA GLU A 42 -2.37 8.29 41.69
C GLU A 42 -1.10 9.11 41.41
N SER A 43 -0.97 9.58 40.17
CA SER A 43 -0.06 10.66 39.81
C SER A 43 -0.80 11.97 40.03
N ASP A 44 -0.51 12.65 41.15
CA ASP A 44 -0.96 13.99 41.50
C ASP A 44 -0.34 15.06 40.56
N ARG A 45 -0.77 15.02 39.29
CA ARG A 45 -0.50 16.03 38.28
C ARG A 45 -1.84 16.41 37.67
N THR A 46 -2.43 17.47 38.20
CA THR A 46 -3.37 18.32 37.49
C THR A 46 -2.70 18.85 36.21
N VAL A 47 -2.72 18.03 35.16
CA VAL A 47 -2.42 18.49 33.80
C VAL A 47 -3.63 19.31 33.40
N GLU A 48 -3.49 20.64 33.34
CA GLU A 48 -4.48 21.50 32.71
C GLU A 48 -4.86 20.89 31.34
N PRO A 49 -6.15 20.84 30.98
CA PRO A 49 -6.55 20.29 29.70
C PRO A 49 -6.00 21.20 28.60
N VAL A 50 -4.82 20.84 28.09
CA VAL A 50 -4.26 21.42 26.87
C VAL A 50 -5.37 21.34 25.83
N ALA A 51 -5.77 22.49 25.28
CA ALA A 51 -6.82 22.56 24.27
C ALA A 51 -6.53 21.51 23.20
N ARG A 52 -7.34 20.44 23.17
CA ARG A 52 -7.11 19.31 22.28
C ARG A 52 -7.45 19.76 20.87
N GLU A 53 -6.42 20.11 20.09
CA GLU A 53 -6.56 20.38 18.66
C GLU A 53 -7.09 19.12 17.95
N LEU A 54 -8.01 19.30 17.00
CA LEU A 54 -8.50 18.20 16.18
C LEU A 54 -7.34 17.61 15.37
N LEU A 55 -7.11 16.29 15.49
CA LEU A 55 -6.04 15.61 14.77
C LEU A 55 -6.06 15.89 13.26
N THR A 56 -7.26 15.95 12.66
CA THR A 56 -7.44 16.28 11.24
C THR A 56 -6.94 17.68 10.90
N LEU A 57 -7.20 18.67 11.76
CA LEU A 57 -6.72 20.05 11.54
C LEU A 57 -5.20 20.09 11.59
N LYS A 58 -4.60 19.46 12.60
CA LYS A 58 -3.14 19.37 12.74
C LYS A 58 -2.49 18.70 11.51
N LEU A 59 -3.00 17.54 11.09
CA LEU A 59 -2.46 16.81 9.94
C LEU A 59 -2.61 17.59 8.63
N LEU A 60 -3.74 18.27 8.42
CA LEU A 60 -3.94 19.11 7.24
C LEU A 60 -2.99 20.32 7.23
N ARG A 61 -2.81 21.01 8.37
CA ARG A 61 -1.85 22.11 8.49
C ARG A 61 -0.42 21.67 8.17
N GLU A 62 0.03 20.57 8.77
CA GLU A 62 1.35 19.99 8.51
C GLU A 62 1.51 19.64 7.02
N ALA A 63 0.50 19.03 6.40
CA ALA A 63 0.54 18.66 4.99
C ALA A 63 0.55 19.87 4.05
N ILE A 64 -0.30 20.88 4.29
CA ILE A 64 -0.32 22.12 3.49
C ILE A 64 1.04 22.83 3.56
N GLN A 65 1.62 22.94 4.77
CA GLN A 65 2.93 23.57 4.96
C GLN A 65 4.05 22.80 4.25
N ALA A 66 4.03 21.46 4.32
CA ALA A 66 5.03 20.61 3.68
C ALA A 66 4.97 20.70 2.14
N GLN A 67 3.77 20.72 1.55
CA GLN A 67 3.59 20.79 0.10
C GLN A 67 3.78 22.19 -0.48
N ASN A 68 3.58 23.23 0.33
CA ASN A 68 3.63 24.63 -0.09
C ASN A 68 4.71 25.43 0.68
N PRO A 69 6.00 25.04 0.58
CA PRO A 69 7.05 25.72 1.32
C PRO A 69 7.23 27.15 0.81
N GLY A 70 7.20 28.12 1.73
CA GLY A 70 7.36 29.55 1.43
C GLY A 70 6.13 30.22 0.80
N ASP A 71 4.98 29.55 0.80
CA ASP A 71 3.73 30.08 0.25
C ASP A 71 2.88 30.77 1.32
N ALA A 72 2.98 32.10 1.40
CA ALA A 72 2.27 32.89 2.40
C ALA A 72 0.73 32.74 2.31
N VAL A 73 0.17 32.59 1.10
CA VAL A 73 -1.29 32.46 0.94
C VAL A 73 -1.77 31.13 1.50
N MET A 74 -1.07 30.03 1.23
CA MET A 74 -1.47 28.72 1.75
C MET A 74 -1.19 28.58 3.26
N GLN A 75 -0.16 29.25 3.78
CA GLN A 75 0.08 29.36 5.22
C GLN A 75 -1.07 30.09 5.92
N ASP A 76 -1.44 31.27 5.43
CA ASP A 76 -2.56 32.04 6.00
C ASP A 76 -3.88 31.28 5.87
N PHE A 77 -4.11 30.57 4.76
CA PHE A 77 -5.29 29.71 4.61
C PHE A 77 -5.34 28.63 5.69
N ALA A 78 -4.22 27.93 5.93
CA ALA A 78 -4.14 26.86 6.91
C ALA A 78 -4.31 27.35 8.36
N GLU A 79 -3.84 28.56 8.66
CA GLU A 79 -3.90 29.14 10.00
C GLU A 79 -5.23 29.83 10.29
N ILE A 80 -5.74 30.64 9.36
CA ILE A 80 -6.89 31.55 9.55
C ILE A 80 -8.19 30.87 9.09
N VAL A 81 -8.22 30.40 7.85
CA VAL A 81 -9.47 30.00 7.18
C VAL A 81 -9.84 28.56 7.49
N LEU A 82 -8.87 27.64 7.41
CA LEU A 82 -9.10 26.20 7.54
C LEU A 82 -9.79 25.80 8.86
N PRO A 83 -9.42 26.31 10.06
CA PRO A 83 -10.10 25.94 11.30
C PRO A 83 -11.59 26.30 11.30
N ASN A 84 -11.90 27.51 10.81
CA ASN A 84 -13.27 28.00 10.72
C ASN A 84 -14.05 27.26 9.63
N LEU A 85 -13.43 27.00 8.48
CA LEU A 85 -14.02 26.21 7.42
C LEU A 85 -14.41 24.81 7.91
N LEU A 86 -13.51 24.10 8.59
CA LEU A 86 -13.80 22.78 9.15
C LEU A 86 -14.96 22.86 10.15
N LYS A 87 -14.94 23.85 11.06
CA LYS A 87 -15.98 24.04 12.07
C LYS A 87 -17.38 24.22 11.46
N TYR A 88 -17.51 25.03 10.41
CA TYR A 88 -18.81 25.42 9.84
C TYR A 88 -19.29 24.55 8.67
N THR A 89 -18.48 23.59 8.21
CA THR A 89 -18.85 22.67 7.12
C THR A 89 -18.98 21.20 7.55
N VAL A 90 -18.73 20.88 8.83
CA VAL A 90 -18.93 19.53 9.38
C VAL A 90 -20.40 19.11 9.25
N GLY A 91 -20.63 17.91 8.69
CA GLY A 91 -21.98 17.35 8.51
C GLY A 91 -22.80 17.99 7.39
N VAL A 92 -22.24 18.93 6.64
CA VAL A 92 -22.88 19.60 5.50
C VAL A 92 -22.60 18.83 4.22
N THR A 93 -23.63 18.59 3.40
CA THR A 93 -23.52 17.86 2.12
C THR A 93 -23.40 18.83 0.95
N ALA A 94 -22.33 18.72 0.15
CA ALA A 94 -22.22 19.45 -1.13
C ALA A 94 -22.96 18.73 -2.26
N LYS A 95 -22.89 17.40 -2.27
CA LYS A 95 -23.59 16.53 -3.22
C LYS A 95 -24.18 15.34 -2.49
N GLY A 96 -25.37 14.96 -2.92
CA GLY A 96 -26.11 13.86 -2.33
C GLY A 96 -26.49 14.03 -0.86
N GLY A 97 -26.70 12.92 -0.17
CA GLY A 97 -27.08 12.88 1.24
C GLY A 97 -28.43 13.56 1.52
N LYS A 98 -28.40 14.61 2.37
CA LYS A 98 -29.60 15.33 2.84
C LYS A 98 -30.42 15.91 1.69
N PHE A 99 -29.78 16.36 0.61
CA PHE A 99 -30.50 16.86 -0.57
C PHE A 99 -31.46 15.83 -1.17
N PHE A 100 -31.05 14.55 -1.24
CA PHE A 100 -31.94 13.49 -1.71
C PHE A 100 -33.11 13.28 -0.74
N ALA A 101 -32.79 13.15 0.54
CA ALA A 101 -33.77 12.83 1.57
C ALA A 101 -34.78 13.96 1.84
N GLU A 102 -34.37 15.22 1.71
CA GLU A 102 -35.18 16.39 2.09
C GLU A 102 -35.84 17.06 0.89
N TYR A 103 -35.15 17.22 -0.23
CA TYR A 103 -35.71 17.89 -1.41
C TYR A 103 -36.28 16.91 -2.42
N LEU A 104 -35.48 15.95 -2.89
CA LEU A 104 -35.94 15.02 -3.92
C LEU A 104 -37.07 14.11 -3.41
N ASP A 105 -36.94 13.53 -2.22
CA ASP A 105 -37.92 12.57 -1.71
C ASP A 105 -39.18 13.22 -1.13
N ARG A 106 -39.09 14.43 -0.55
CA ARG A 106 -40.26 15.09 0.07
C ARG A 106 -40.95 16.10 -0.84
N VAL A 107 -40.25 16.66 -1.83
CA VAL A 107 -40.81 17.69 -2.72
C VAL A 107 -40.95 17.15 -4.15
N VAL A 108 -39.82 16.80 -4.79
CA VAL A 108 -39.80 16.55 -6.25
C VAL A 108 -40.46 15.22 -6.62
N ASN A 109 -40.14 14.13 -5.93
CA ASN A 109 -40.67 12.80 -6.22
C ASN A 109 -42.19 12.72 -6.00
N PRO A 110 -42.77 13.26 -4.93
CA PRO A 110 -44.22 13.36 -4.77
C PRO A 110 -44.89 14.14 -5.92
N GLN A 111 -44.32 15.27 -6.34
CA GLN A 111 -44.84 16.05 -7.47
C GLN A 111 -44.76 15.27 -8.79
N ARG A 112 -43.65 14.55 -9.04
CA ARG A 112 -43.50 13.73 -10.24
C ARG A 112 -44.49 12.58 -10.29
N ILE A 113 -44.68 11.87 -9.17
CA ILE A 113 -45.66 10.79 -9.04
C ILE A 113 -47.08 11.32 -9.28
N ALA A 114 -47.41 12.51 -8.76
CA ALA A 114 -48.70 13.14 -8.98
C ALA A 114 -48.99 13.47 -10.46
N VAL A 115 -47.94 13.74 -11.26
CA VAL A 115 -48.05 13.99 -12.72
C VAL A 115 -47.76 12.71 -13.54
N GLY A 116 -47.78 11.54 -12.90
CA GLY A 116 -47.61 10.23 -13.56
C GLY A 116 -46.21 9.97 -14.11
N LYS A 117 -45.18 10.66 -13.60
CA LYS A 117 -43.77 10.46 -13.97
C LYS A 117 -43.07 9.60 -12.91
N ASP A 118 -42.12 8.78 -13.36
CA ASP A 118 -41.29 8.00 -12.45
C ASP A 118 -40.44 8.89 -11.53
N PRO A 119 -40.25 8.47 -10.26
CA PRO A 119 -39.39 9.18 -9.31
C PRO A 119 -37.94 9.18 -9.79
N ILE A 120 -37.20 10.22 -9.41
CA ILE A 120 -35.78 10.34 -9.72
C ILE A 120 -35.02 9.36 -8.82
N ARG A 121 -34.21 8.49 -9.44
CA ARG A 121 -33.41 7.49 -8.72
C ARG A 121 -32.17 8.10 -8.07
N ARG A 122 -31.79 7.56 -6.90
CA ARG A 122 -30.66 7.99 -6.07
C ARG A 122 -29.31 7.40 -6.50
N ASP A 123 -29.30 6.33 -7.26
CA ASP A 123 -28.13 5.50 -7.57
C ASP A 123 -27.04 6.17 -8.41
N ASN A 124 -27.35 7.31 -9.04
CA ASN A 124 -26.40 8.04 -9.90
C ASN A 124 -25.60 9.13 -9.19
N ALA A 125 -25.82 9.38 -7.90
CA ALA A 125 -25.16 10.47 -7.20
C ALA A 125 -24.28 9.98 -6.06
N ALA A 126 -22.99 10.27 -6.17
CA ALA A 126 -22.03 10.05 -5.10
C ALA A 126 -22.23 11.10 -3.99
N ASP A 127 -22.33 10.64 -2.74
CA ASP A 127 -22.42 11.51 -1.57
C ASP A 127 -21.05 12.18 -1.30
N GLN A 128 -21.03 13.51 -1.15
CA GLN A 128 -19.81 14.29 -0.90
C GLN A 128 -20.11 15.40 0.11
N SER A 129 -19.30 15.50 1.17
CA SER A 129 -19.39 16.60 2.14
C SER A 129 -18.95 17.93 1.52
N LEU A 130 -19.45 19.06 2.03
CA LEU A 130 -19.06 20.38 1.58
C LEU A 130 -17.56 20.65 1.83
N ASN A 131 -17.06 20.26 3.00
CA ASN A 131 -15.64 20.31 3.29
C ASN A 131 -14.79 19.57 2.25
N THR A 132 -15.19 18.35 1.92
CA THR A 132 -14.54 17.52 0.90
C THR A 132 -14.63 18.14 -0.49
N HIS A 133 -15.76 18.73 -0.86
CA HIS A 133 -15.90 19.42 -2.15
C HIS A 133 -14.94 20.62 -2.26
N LEU A 134 -14.93 21.48 -1.23
CA LEU A 134 -14.12 22.68 -1.22
C LEU A 134 -12.63 22.37 -1.24
N LEU A 135 -12.10 21.56 -0.33
CA LEU A 135 -10.64 21.37 -0.35
C LEU A 135 -10.18 20.53 -1.57
N ASN A 136 -11.04 19.66 -2.13
CA ASN A 136 -10.71 18.90 -3.35
C ASN A 136 -10.72 19.73 -4.62
N GLY A 137 -11.40 20.86 -4.63
CA GLY A 137 -11.21 21.83 -5.70
C GLY A 137 -10.00 22.70 -5.43
N LEU A 138 -9.86 23.18 -4.19
CA LEU A 138 -8.89 24.21 -3.81
C LEU A 138 -7.45 23.73 -3.98
N PHE A 139 -7.07 22.60 -3.40
CA PHE A 139 -5.68 22.14 -3.42
C PHE A 139 -5.15 21.83 -4.82
N PRO A 140 -5.83 21.06 -5.69
CA PRO A 140 -5.32 20.86 -7.04
C PRO A 140 -5.38 22.14 -7.88
N ALA A 141 -6.39 23.00 -7.72
CA ALA A 141 -6.41 24.29 -8.41
C ALA A 141 -5.23 25.18 -7.98
N ASN A 142 -4.86 25.14 -6.71
CA ASN A 142 -3.68 25.80 -6.17
C ASN A 142 -2.38 25.29 -6.79
N LEU A 143 -2.21 23.96 -6.90
CA LEU A 143 -1.04 23.36 -7.55
C LEU A 143 -0.95 23.72 -9.03
N ILE A 144 -2.09 23.72 -9.73
CA ILE A 144 -2.16 24.15 -11.13
C ILE A 144 -1.80 25.63 -11.26
N GLU A 145 -2.36 26.50 -10.42
CA GLU A 145 -2.09 27.94 -10.42
C GLU A 145 -0.60 28.22 -10.22
N ARG A 146 0.05 27.55 -9.24
CA ARG A 146 1.50 27.63 -9.03
C ARG A 146 2.28 27.18 -10.26
N ARG A 147 1.87 26.09 -10.93
CA ARG A 147 2.51 25.65 -12.18
C ARG A 147 2.33 26.67 -13.29
N LEU A 148 1.16 27.31 -13.40
CA LEU A 148 0.91 28.34 -14.40
C LEU A 148 1.77 29.59 -14.16
N GLN A 149 2.11 29.92 -12.91
CA GLN A 149 3.03 31.01 -12.57
C GLN A 149 4.47 30.78 -13.06
N THR A 150 4.91 29.51 -13.19
CA THR A 150 6.26 29.20 -13.71
C THR A 150 6.35 29.30 -15.22
N LEU A 151 5.21 29.24 -15.92
CA LEU A 151 5.12 29.27 -17.38
C LEU A 151 4.85 30.69 -17.90
N ASP A 152 5.12 30.95 -19.18
CA ASP A 152 4.71 32.21 -19.80
C ASP A 152 3.22 32.17 -20.17
N THR A 153 2.37 32.35 -19.16
CA THR A 153 0.90 32.28 -19.29
C THR A 153 0.23 33.59 -18.96
N THR A 154 -1.04 33.72 -19.35
CA THR A 154 -1.88 34.84 -18.91
C THR A 154 -2.04 34.86 -17.38
N VAL A 155 -2.14 33.72 -16.73
CA VAL A 155 -2.25 33.62 -15.26
C VAL A 155 -1.03 34.23 -14.58
N ARG A 156 0.21 33.90 -15.00
CA ARG A 156 1.44 34.53 -14.46
C ARG A 156 1.40 36.06 -14.49
N ARG A 157 0.82 36.64 -15.54
CA ARG A 157 0.74 38.09 -15.75
C ARG A 157 -0.33 38.75 -14.90
N GLN A 158 -1.48 38.11 -14.70
CA GLN A 158 -2.66 38.70 -14.07
C GLN A 158 -2.87 38.32 -12.60
N VAL A 159 -2.47 37.11 -12.20
CA VAL A 159 -2.72 36.59 -10.84
C VAL A 159 -1.47 36.84 -10.00
N LYS A 160 -1.59 37.72 -8.99
CA LYS A 160 -0.60 37.94 -7.94
C LYS A 160 -1.19 37.51 -6.60
N GLU A 161 -0.49 37.82 -5.51
CA GLU A 161 -0.88 37.38 -4.16
C GLU A 161 -2.32 37.78 -3.81
N ARG A 162 -2.72 39.02 -4.09
CA ARG A 162 -4.07 39.52 -3.78
C ARG A 162 -5.15 38.81 -4.59
N GLU A 163 -4.95 38.68 -5.89
CA GLU A 163 -5.88 37.98 -6.78
C GLU A 163 -6.00 36.50 -6.39
N ARG A 164 -4.91 35.90 -5.90
CA ARG A 164 -4.90 34.52 -5.40
C ARG A 164 -5.67 34.38 -4.09
N ARG A 165 -5.54 35.34 -3.15
CA ARG A 165 -6.39 35.37 -1.94
C ARG A 165 -7.88 35.50 -2.31
N LEU A 166 -8.21 36.37 -3.27
CA LEU A 166 -9.57 36.50 -3.78
C LEU A 166 -10.08 35.23 -4.48
N LEU A 167 -9.22 34.53 -5.22
CA LEU A 167 -9.55 33.22 -5.83
C LEU A 167 -9.94 32.20 -4.77
N VAL A 168 -9.12 32.05 -3.72
CA VAL A 168 -9.38 31.10 -2.63
C VAL A 168 -10.69 31.44 -1.93
N SER A 169 -10.91 32.71 -1.56
CA SER A 169 -12.13 33.17 -0.91
C SER A 169 -13.36 33.00 -1.80
N GLY A 170 -13.29 33.43 -3.06
CA GLY A 170 -14.39 33.32 -4.02
C GLY A 170 -14.77 31.87 -4.30
N PHE A 171 -13.79 30.96 -4.35
CA PHE A 171 -14.07 29.54 -4.47
C PHE A 171 -14.66 28.93 -3.20
N ILE A 172 -14.21 29.30 -2.00
CA ILE A 172 -14.85 28.81 -0.75
C ILE A 172 -16.33 29.21 -0.68
N LEU A 173 -16.64 30.40 -1.18
CA LEU A 173 -17.98 30.98 -1.19
C LEU A 173 -18.82 30.54 -2.40
N HIS A 174 -18.29 29.76 -3.35
CA HIS A 174 -18.99 29.50 -4.61
C HIS A 174 -20.30 28.75 -4.45
N ASP A 175 -20.42 27.92 -3.41
CA ASP A 175 -21.60 27.14 -3.04
C ASP A 175 -22.20 27.68 -1.73
N PHE A 176 -22.24 29.01 -1.57
CA PHE A 176 -22.70 29.65 -0.32
C PHE A 176 -24.09 29.20 0.13
N GLU A 177 -24.98 28.82 -0.81
CA GLU A 177 -26.30 28.30 -0.50
C GLU A 177 -26.29 26.94 0.21
N LYS A 178 -25.17 26.21 0.16
CA LYS A 178 -25.05 24.87 0.74
C LYS A 178 -24.68 24.89 2.21
N PHE A 179 -24.12 25.98 2.72
CA PHE A 179 -23.77 26.11 4.14
C PHE A 179 -25.00 25.88 5.02
N ASP A 180 -24.74 25.34 6.21
CA ASP A 180 -25.76 25.22 7.24
C ASP A 180 -25.83 26.53 8.03
N TYR A 181 -26.79 27.37 7.65
CA TYR A 181 -26.98 28.71 8.22
C TYR A 181 -27.37 28.68 9.70
N ASP A 182 -27.85 27.55 10.22
CA ASP A 182 -28.14 27.41 11.65
C ASP A 182 -26.87 27.31 12.50
N LEU A 183 -25.77 26.85 11.91
CA LEU A 183 -24.46 26.80 12.56
C LEU A 183 -23.78 28.18 12.58
N ILE A 184 -24.29 29.17 11.83
CA ILE A 184 -23.65 30.47 11.63
C ILE A 184 -24.30 31.52 12.53
N PRO A 185 -23.66 31.95 13.63
CA PRO A 185 -24.33 32.72 14.68
C PRO A 185 -24.88 34.08 14.20
N ARG A 186 -24.18 34.75 13.28
CA ARG A 186 -24.54 36.07 12.75
C ARG A 186 -25.50 36.03 11.57
N MET A 187 -25.88 34.86 11.07
CA MET A 187 -26.77 34.77 9.90
C MET A 187 -28.19 35.24 10.26
N PRO A 188 -28.81 36.17 9.50
CA PRO A 188 -30.19 36.60 9.71
C PRO A 188 -31.21 35.43 9.69
N GLU A 189 -32.23 35.52 10.54
CA GLU A 189 -33.26 34.46 10.67
C GLU A 189 -34.06 34.27 9.38
N GLU A 190 -34.22 35.31 8.56
CA GLU A 190 -34.90 35.20 7.28
C GLU A 190 -34.19 34.23 6.31
N PHE A 191 -32.86 34.25 6.28
CA PHE A 191 -32.08 33.31 5.45
C PHE A 191 -32.05 31.91 6.07
N ARG A 192 -32.02 31.80 7.40
CA ARG A 192 -32.14 30.50 8.09
C ARG A 192 -33.49 29.85 7.80
N ALA A 193 -34.57 30.62 7.88
CA ALA A 193 -35.92 30.14 7.59
C ALA A 193 -36.05 29.64 6.15
N ILE A 194 -35.50 30.37 5.16
CA ILE A 194 -35.45 29.91 3.77
C ILE A 194 -34.66 28.61 3.64
N ARG A 195 -33.55 28.47 4.36
CA ARG A 195 -32.71 27.27 4.27
C ARG A 195 -33.35 26.04 4.90
N ARG A 196 -34.15 26.22 5.94
CA ARG A 196 -34.95 25.14 6.57
C ARG A 196 -36.13 24.70 5.70
N ASP A 197 -36.59 25.55 4.78
CA ASP A 197 -37.64 25.22 3.83
C ASP A 197 -37.07 24.41 2.64
N PRO A 198 -37.50 23.16 2.43
CA PRO A 198 -37.05 22.37 1.28
C PRO A 198 -37.36 23.02 -0.08
N GLU A 199 -38.41 23.84 -0.20
CA GLU A 199 -38.73 24.56 -1.44
C GLU A 199 -37.98 25.90 -1.57
N GLY A 200 -37.33 26.34 -0.49
CA GLY A 200 -36.58 27.58 -0.42
C GLY A 200 -35.30 27.55 -1.27
N ASP A 201 -35.08 28.61 -2.03
CA ASP A 201 -33.94 28.72 -2.95
C ASP A 201 -33.20 30.04 -2.75
N ILE A 202 -32.08 29.98 -2.02
CA ILE A 202 -31.24 31.14 -1.72
C ILE A 202 -30.72 31.80 -3.01
N ARG A 203 -30.47 31.05 -4.09
CA ARG A 203 -29.94 31.61 -5.33
C ARG A 203 -30.92 32.51 -6.08
N LYS A 204 -32.22 32.43 -5.78
CA LYS A 204 -33.28 33.28 -6.38
C LYS A 204 -33.51 34.61 -5.67
N ARG A 205 -32.77 34.88 -4.58
CA ARG A 205 -32.84 36.14 -3.83
C ARG A 205 -32.15 37.27 -4.60
N SER A 206 -32.38 38.51 -4.15
CA SER A 206 -31.76 39.69 -4.74
C SER A 206 -30.25 39.72 -4.49
N ILE A 207 -29.53 40.48 -5.31
CA ILE A 207 -28.07 40.61 -5.20
C ILE A 207 -27.71 41.32 -3.89
N GLU A 208 -28.53 42.26 -3.42
CA GLU A 208 -28.37 42.93 -2.13
C GLU A 208 -28.43 41.92 -0.96
N GLU A 209 -29.34 40.95 -1.01
CA GLU A 209 -29.40 39.87 -0.03
C GLU A 209 -28.19 38.94 -0.14
N HIS A 210 -27.71 38.66 -1.36
CA HIS A 210 -26.48 37.88 -1.54
C HIS A 210 -25.25 38.60 -0.97
N ARG A 211 -25.16 39.93 -1.13
CA ARG A 211 -24.11 40.76 -0.50
C ARG A 211 -24.14 40.64 1.03
N GLU A 212 -25.32 40.64 1.64
CA GLU A 212 -25.47 40.46 3.09
C GLU A 212 -25.01 39.05 3.54
N ILE A 213 -25.46 38.01 2.85
CA ILE A 213 -25.05 36.63 3.13
C ILE A 213 -23.53 36.47 3.03
N ILE A 214 -22.93 36.93 1.92
CA ILE A 214 -21.49 36.83 1.71
C ILE A 214 -20.71 37.61 2.77
N THR A 215 -21.21 38.78 3.20
CA THR A 215 -20.58 39.55 4.28
C THR A 215 -20.53 38.75 5.58
N VAL A 216 -21.63 38.12 5.97
CA VAL A 216 -21.67 37.26 7.17
C VAL A 216 -20.72 36.08 7.04
N LEU A 217 -20.66 35.43 5.87
CA LEU A 217 -19.79 34.29 5.62
C LEU A 217 -18.30 34.68 5.64
N VAL A 218 -17.95 35.83 5.05
CA VAL A 218 -16.58 36.35 5.02
C VAL A 218 -16.07 36.58 6.45
N GLU A 219 -16.86 37.24 7.30
CA GLU A 219 -16.49 37.46 8.71
C GLU A 219 -16.44 36.14 9.50
N THR A 220 -17.38 35.22 9.27
CA THR A 220 -17.46 33.95 10.01
C THR A 220 -16.29 33.01 9.70
N LEU A 221 -15.81 33.03 8.45
CA LEU A 221 -14.71 32.21 7.98
C LEU A 221 -13.34 32.91 8.08
N GLU A 222 -13.32 34.14 8.65
CA GLU A 222 -12.14 35.02 8.73
C GLU A 222 -11.48 35.30 7.35
N LEU A 223 -12.31 35.34 6.30
CA LEU A 223 -11.85 35.65 4.95
C LEU A 223 -11.48 37.14 4.80
N ASP A 224 -12.01 38.01 5.66
CA ASP A 224 -11.65 39.42 5.76
C ASP A 224 -10.16 39.59 6.08
N HIS A 225 -9.69 38.93 7.13
CA HIS A 225 -8.28 38.90 7.55
C HIS A 225 -7.41 38.16 6.53
N PHE A 226 -7.97 37.16 5.85
CA PHE A 226 -7.24 36.42 4.82
C PHE A 226 -7.04 37.23 3.53
N ILE A 227 -8.04 37.97 3.06
CA ILE A 227 -7.98 38.76 1.81
C ILE A 227 -7.10 40.00 2.02
N CYS A 228 -7.28 40.70 3.15
CA CYS A 228 -6.54 41.92 3.48
C CYS A 228 -5.88 41.82 4.87
N PRO A 229 -4.76 41.08 5.02
CA PRO A 229 -4.13 40.85 6.33
C PRO A 229 -3.69 42.11 7.08
N ALA A 230 -3.30 43.16 6.37
CA ALA A 230 -2.84 44.42 6.97
C ALA A 230 -3.99 45.35 7.39
N THR A 231 -5.11 45.29 6.66
CA THR A 231 -6.26 46.19 6.78
C THR A 231 -7.53 45.42 6.47
N PRO A 232 -8.06 44.60 7.42
CA PRO A 232 -9.19 43.71 7.15
C PRO A 232 -10.34 44.45 6.49
N ASP A 233 -10.77 45.60 6.99
CA ASP A 233 -11.91 46.38 6.46
C ASP A 233 -11.84 46.70 4.95
N ASP A 234 -10.65 46.70 4.33
CA ASP A 234 -10.49 46.94 2.90
C ASP A 234 -11.07 45.80 2.02
N TRP A 235 -11.40 44.64 2.60
CA TRP A 235 -11.97 43.51 1.85
C TRP A 235 -13.32 43.87 1.19
N GLN A 236 -14.08 44.79 1.81
CA GLN A 236 -15.43 45.16 1.38
C GLN A 236 -15.47 45.71 -0.06
N GLN A 237 -14.38 46.32 -0.52
CA GLN A 237 -14.29 46.81 -1.91
C GLN A 237 -14.34 45.68 -2.94
N TYR A 238 -13.98 44.45 -2.55
CA TYR A 238 -13.96 43.27 -3.41
C TYR A 238 -15.23 42.41 -3.29
N LEU A 239 -16.27 42.88 -2.61
CA LEU A 239 -17.51 42.11 -2.40
C LEU A 239 -18.15 41.66 -3.72
N ASP A 240 -18.23 42.57 -4.69
CA ASP A 240 -18.78 42.26 -6.02
C ASP A 240 -17.82 41.38 -6.85
N ASP A 241 -16.50 41.45 -6.62
CA ASP A 241 -15.53 40.51 -7.20
C ASP A 241 -15.76 39.09 -6.65
N LEU A 242 -15.97 38.93 -5.33
CA LEU A 242 -16.24 37.64 -4.70
C LEU A 242 -17.56 37.02 -5.20
N LEU A 243 -18.62 37.81 -5.32
CA LEU A 243 -19.89 37.37 -5.89
C LEU A 243 -19.73 36.94 -7.35
N PHE A 244 -18.98 37.72 -8.14
CA PHE A 244 -18.69 37.35 -9.53
C PHE A 244 -17.99 35.99 -9.61
N LEU A 245 -16.99 35.73 -8.77
CA LEU A 245 -16.30 34.44 -8.74
C LEU A 245 -17.22 33.31 -8.28
N ALA A 246 -18.07 33.55 -7.28
CA ALA A 246 -19.01 32.56 -6.76
C ALA A 246 -20.06 32.13 -7.79
N TYR A 247 -20.61 33.06 -8.57
CA TYR A 247 -21.57 32.73 -9.63
C TYR A 247 -20.91 32.01 -10.83
N ASN A 248 -19.69 32.42 -11.18
CA ASN A 248 -19.01 31.93 -12.38
C ASN A 248 -18.07 30.73 -12.12
N ALA A 249 -18.23 30.05 -10.97
CA ALA A 249 -17.65 28.73 -10.72
C ALA A 249 -18.24 27.64 -11.63
N GLN A 250 -19.40 27.88 -12.25
CA GLN A 250 -20.02 27.01 -13.24
C GLN A 250 -20.23 27.73 -14.58
N ARG A 251 -20.51 26.96 -15.66
CA ARG A 251 -20.68 27.49 -17.03
C ARG A 251 -22.10 27.33 -17.61
N ARG A 252 -23.05 26.75 -16.86
CA ARG A 252 -24.37 26.34 -17.41
C ARG A 252 -25.56 27.05 -16.80
N ASN A 253 -25.61 27.16 -15.47
CA ASN A 253 -26.74 27.73 -14.75
C ASN A 253 -26.25 28.93 -13.92
N ASP A 254 -27.11 29.92 -13.70
CA ASP A 254 -26.89 31.05 -12.79
C ASP A 254 -25.55 31.78 -12.97
N THR A 255 -25.04 31.81 -14.21
CA THR A 255 -23.79 32.50 -14.56
C THR A 255 -24.06 33.98 -14.77
N ASN A 256 -23.40 34.82 -13.99
CA ASN A 256 -23.54 36.26 -14.00
C ASN A 256 -22.38 36.86 -14.80
N LEU A 257 -22.48 36.78 -16.12
CA LEU A 257 -21.45 37.26 -17.06
C LEU A 257 -21.79 38.64 -17.62
N ASN A 258 -23.03 39.13 -17.45
CA ASN A 258 -23.46 40.45 -17.89
C ASN A 258 -23.57 41.41 -16.71
N LEU A 259 -22.41 41.88 -16.24
CA LEU A 259 -22.28 42.79 -15.10
C LEU A 259 -23.28 43.98 -15.12
N SER A 260 -23.62 44.48 -16.32
CA SER A 260 -24.53 45.62 -16.49
C SER A 260 -26.01 45.29 -16.27
N GLU A 261 -26.46 44.09 -16.65
CA GLU A 261 -27.83 43.62 -16.41
C GLU A 261 -27.96 43.01 -15.02
N ASP A 262 -26.87 42.43 -14.55
CA ASP A 262 -26.82 41.64 -13.33
C ASP A 262 -26.36 42.43 -12.09
N GLY A 263 -26.19 43.75 -12.19
CA GLY A 263 -26.01 44.66 -11.04
C GLY A 263 -24.72 44.53 -10.23
N LEU A 264 -23.69 43.86 -10.76
CA LEU A 264 -22.37 43.71 -10.13
C LEU A 264 -21.37 44.76 -10.65
N ASN A 265 -20.59 45.35 -9.74
CA ASN A 265 -19.57 46.35 -10.04
C ASN A 265 -18.19 45.91 -9.49
N PRO A 266 -17.59 44.84 -10.04
CA PRO A 266 -16.29 44.35 -9.58
C PRO A 266 -15.17 45.36 -9.81
N VAL A 267 -14.17 45.39 -8.92
CA VAL A 267 -13.04 46.33 -8.97
C VAL A 267 -11.91 45.81 -9.84
N LEU A 268 -11.76 44.48 -9.95
CA LEU A 268 -10.74 43.86 -10.78
C LEU A 268 -11.01 44.06 -12.27
N ARG A 269 -9.94 44.09 -13.07
CA ARG A 269 -10.05 44.20 -14.53
C ARG A 269 -10.65 42.93 -15.13
N ASP A 270 -11.41 43.07 -16.22
CA ASP A 270 -12.05 41.96 -16.95
C ASP A 270 -11.14 40.76 -17.21
N ARG A 271 -9.88 41.02 -17.62
CA ARG A 271 -8.93 39.94 -17.91
C ARG A 271 -8.54 39.16 -16.66
N THR A 272 -8.34 39.85 -15.54
CA THR A 272 -8.05 39.22 -14.24
C THR A 272 -9.27 38.42 -13.77
N LEU A 273 -10.46 39.03 -13.79
CA LEU A 273 -11.71 38.38 -13.38
C LEU A 273 -11.98 37.09 -14.16
N ARG A 274 -11.80 37.10 -15.48
CA ARG A 274 -11.96 35.90 -16.31
C ARG A 274 -10.97 34.81 -15.94
N CYS A 275 -9.70 35.15 -15.73
CA CYS A 275 -8.71 34.17 -15.29
C CYS A 275 -9.07 33.55 -13.93
N LEU A 276 -9.52 34.38 -12.98
CA LEU A 276 -9.95 33.90 -11.67
C LEU A 276 -11.20 33.02 -11.77
N ALA A 277 -12.21 33.42 -12.55
CA ALA A 277 -13.41 32.62 -12.76
C ALA A 277 -13.12 31.27 -13.45
N ASP A 278 -12.21 31.23 -14.44
CA ASP A 278 -11.79 29.98 -15.06
C ASP A 278 -11.04 29.06 -14.07
N LEU A 279 -10.22 29.61 -13.17
CA LEU A 279 -9.58 28.85 -12.09
C LEU A 279 -10.60 28.33 -11.07
N THR A 280 -11.57 29.15 -10.66
CA THR A 280 -12.67 28.74 -9.77
C THR A 280 -13.50 27.63 -10.42
N CYS A 281 -13.79 27.75 -11.72
CA CYS A 281 -14.52 26.73 -12.46
C CYS A 281 -13.73 25.43 -12.62
N LEU A 282 -12.41 25.53 -12.79
CA LEU A 282 -11.54 24.36 -12.78
C LEU A 282 -11.58 23.65 -11.42
N ALA A 283 -11.50 24.40 -10.32
CA ALA A 283 -11.57 23.88 -8.96
C ALA A 283 -12.87 23.11 -8.71
N ASP A 284 -14.03 23.72 -9.01
CA ASP A 284 -15.34 23.08 -8.87
C ASP A 284 -15.44 21.80 -9.72
N ARG A 285 -14.97 21.86 -10.98
CA ARG A 285 -14.97 20.71 -11.89
C ARG A 285 -14.09 19.56 -11.41
N LEU A 286 -12.91 19.83 -10.87
CA LEU A 286 -12.03 18.81 -10.32
C LEU A 286 -12.71 18.09 -9.13
N ALA A 287 -13.30 18.84 -8.21
CA ALA A 287 -14.02 18.26 -7.06
C ALA A 287 -15.27 17.47 -7.46
N SER A 288 -15.94 17.89 -8.53
CA SER A 288 -17.23 17.35 -8.96
C SER A 288 -17.14 16.19 -9.94
N ILE A 289 -16.24 16.25 -10.92
CA ILE A 289 -16.13 15.31 -12.04
C ILE A 289 -15.24 14.13 -11.66
N VAL A 290 -14.11 14.38 -11.01
CA VAL A 290 -13.09 13.35 -10.80
C VAL A 290 -13.53 12.38 -9.70
N LYS A 291 -13.78 11.12 -10.09
CA LYS A 291 -14.05 9.97 -9.21
C LYS A 291 -13.10 8.81 -9.51
N HIS A 292 -12.59 8.74 -10.73
CA HIS A 292 -11.62 7.77 -11.22
C HIS A 292 -10.50 8.48 -12.00
N PRO A 293 -9.27 7.90 -12.08
CA PRO A 293 -8.18 8.54 -12.81
C PRO A 293 -8.50 8.87 -14.27
N GLN A 294 -9.31 8.02 -14.92
CA GLN A 294 -9.76 8.18 -16.30
C GLN A 294 -10.58 9.46 -16.53
N ASP A 295 -11.20 10.02 -15.49
CA ASP A 295 -11.99 11.25 -15.60
C ASP A 295 -11.12 12.46 -15.98
N ALA A 296 -9.79 12.34 -15.90
CA ALA A 296 -8.83 13.29 -16.48
C ALA A 296 -9.03 13.54 -17.98
N GLU A 297 -9.63 12.59 -18.71
CA GLU A 297 -9.93 12.73 -20.15
C GLU A 297 -11.20 13.56 -20.42
N ASN A 298 -11.90 14.04 -19.39
CA ASN A 298 -13.09 14.88 -19.57
C ASN A 298 -12.78 16.12 -20.42
N SER A 299 -13.53 16.32 -21.50
CA SER A 299 -13.29 17.43 -22.43
C SER A 299 -13.41 18.79 -21.75
N GLY A 300 -14.37 18.95 -20.84
CA GLY A 300 -14.58 20.21 -20.15
C GLY A 300 -13.45 20.60 -19.19
N LEU A 301 -12.75 19.62 -18.59
CA LEU A 301 -11.52 19.88 -17.82
C LEU A 301 -10.37 20.26 -18.75
N ASN A 302 -10.21 19.53 -19.85
CA ASN A 302 -9.14 19.75 -20.83
C ASN A 302 -9.27 21.11 -21.55
N ASP A 303 -10.49 21.56 -21.83
CA ASP A 303 -10.75 22.87 -22.44
C ASP A 303 -10.34 24.03 -21.51
N ILE A 304 -10.62 23.92 -20.21
CA ILE A 304 -10.27 24.95 -19.23
C ILE A 304 -8.76 25.02 -19.02
N ILE A 305 -8.09 23.87 -18.81
CA ILE A 305 -6.64 23.87 -18.63
C ILE A 305 -5.92 24.32 -19.91
N HIS A 306 -6.46 24.00 -21.09
CA HIS A 306 -5.95 24.51 -22.36
C HIS A 306 -6.00 26.04 -22.41
N GLY A 307 -7.14 26.64 -22.03
CA GLY A 307 -7.29 28.09 -21.96
C GLY A 307 -6.38 28.77 -20.94
N LEU A 308 -6.31 28.23 -19.71
CA LEU A 308 -5.50 28.79 -18.63
C LEU A 308 -3.99 28.69 -18.88
N SER A 309 -3.55 27.63 -19.56
CA SER A 309 -2.14 27.37 -19.85
C SER A 309 -1.66 27.90 -21.21
N ASP A 310 -2.50 28.64 -21.94
CA ASP A 310 -2.22 29.04 -23.32
C ASP A 310 -1.83 27.82 -24.21
N GLY A 311 -2.45 26.66 -23.94
CA GLY A 311 -2.24 25.39 -24.65
C GLY A 311 -0.96 24.63 -24.33
N GLN A 312 -0.25 24.98 -23.25
CA GLN A 312 1.02 24.36 -22.84
C GLN A 312 0.84 23.10 -21.97
N LEU A 313 -0.29 22.98 -21.27
CA LEU A 313 -0.54 21.89 -20.33
C LEU A 313 -1.75 21.03 -20.72
N ARG A 314 -1.76 19.79 -20.23
CA ARG A 314 -2.87 18.82 -20.35
C ARG A 314 -2.96 17.95 -19.10
N PHE A 315 -4.11 17.32 -18.88
CA PHE A 315 -4.22 16.24 -17.90
C PHE A 315 -3.83 14.89 -18.51
N THR A 316 -3.32 14.01 -17.66
CA THR A 316 -3.02 12.61 -17.98
C THR A 316 -3.17 11.80 -16.69
N TYR A 317 -3.15 10.48 -16.77
CA TYR A 317 -3.36 9.63 -15.59
C TYR A 317 -2.61 8.31 -15.68
N HIS A 318 -2.57 7.57 -14.58
CA HIS A 318 -2.54 6.11 -14.61
C HIS A 318 -3.66 5.56 -13.75
N ALA A 319 -4.09 4.35 -14.06
CA ALA A 319 -5.07 3.65 -13.27
C ALA A 319 -4.69 2.16 -13.10
N ILE A 320 -5.26 1.54 -12.09
CA ILE A 320 -5.12 0.13 -11.78
C ILE A 320 -6.53 -0.46 -11.70
N SER A 321 -6.79 -1.51 -12.47
CA SER A 321 -8.12 -2.12 -12.56
C SER A 321 -8.49 -2.96 -11.34
N GLU A 322 -7.50 -3.37 -10.55
CA GLU A 322 -7.68 -4.17 -9.34
C GLU A 322 -7.11 -3.49 -8.10
N ASN A 323 -7.88 -3.47 -7.00
CA ASN A 323 -7.38 -3.07 -5.69
C ASN A 323 -7.05 -4.31 -4.84
N ARG A 324 -5.76 -4.45 -4.50
CA ARG A 324 -5.18 -5.55 -3.71
C ARG A 324 -4.40 -5.02 -2.51
N GLY A 325 -4.83 -3.90 -1.91
CA GLY A 325 -4.24 -3.41 -0.66
C GLY A 325 -2.80 -2.90 -0.82
N VAL A 326 -1.85 -3.45 -0.04
CA VAL A 326 -0.46 -2.95 -0.01
C VAL A 326 0.20 -3.09 -1.37
N LEU A 327 -0.06 -4.18 -2.09
CA LEU A 327 0.43 -4.40 -3.44
C LEU A 327 -0.02 -3.30 -4.41
N THR A 328 -1.28 -2.85 -4.32
CA THR A 328 -1.77 -1.73 -5.16
C THR A 328 -1.03 -0.44 -4.85
N ASN A 329 -0.70 -0.17 -3.58
CA ASN A 329 0.10 1.00 -3.22
C ASN A 329 1.51 0.92 -3.80
N VAL A 330 2.15 -0.26 -3.75
CA VAL A 330 3.48 -0.45 -4.36
C VAL A 330 3.44 -0.23 -5.87
N VAL A 331 2.40 -0.72 -6.55
CA VAL A 331 2.21 -0.48 -7.99
C VAL A 331 1.99 1.00 -8.29
N ASN A 332 1.14 1.69 -7.52
CA ASN A 332 0.92 3.14 -7.67
C ASN A 332 2.21 3.92 -7.50
N ASN A 333 3.00 3.62 -6.48
CA ASN A 333 4.29 4.29 -6.25
C ASN A 333 5.26 4.04 -7.40
N ALA A 334 5.38 2.80 -7.87
CA ALA A 334 6.25 2.47 -9.00
C ALA A 334 5.82 3.19 -10.30
N LEU A 335 4.52 3.36 -10.51
CA LEU A 335 3.97 4.16 -11.63
C LEU A 335 4.31 5.64 -11.47
N MET A 336 4.13 6.21 -10.29
CA MET A 336 4.53 7.59 -10.01
C MET A 336 6.02 7.81 -10.22
N ASP A 337 6.88 6.92 -9.71
CA ASP A 337 8.33 6.98 -9.93
C ASP A 337 8.65 6.93 -11.44
N ALA A 338 7.85 6.21 -12.24
CA ALA A 338 8.04 6.14 -13.70
C ALA A 338 7.78 7.49 -14.35
N TYR A 339 6.71 8.17 -13.96
CA TYR A 339 6.43 9.55 -14.40
C TYR A 339 7.51 10.53 -13.93
N GLU A 340 7.91 10.46 -12.66
CA GLU A 340 8.94 11.33 -12.09
C GLU A 340 10.31 11.13 -12.76
N SER A 341 10.66 9.89 -13.12
CA SER A 341 11.94 9.61 -13.80
C SER A 341 12.07 10.22 -15.20
N LEU A 342 10.96 10.68 -15.79
CA LEU A 342 10.97 11.42 -17.06
C LEU A 342 11.18 12.93 -16.86
N ASN A 343 11.14 13.43 -15.62
CA ASN A 343 11.41 14.83 -15.29
C ASN A 343 12.92 15.07 -15.20
N ILE A 344 13.58 15.19 -16.36
CA ILE A 344 15.03 15.41 -16.43
C ILE A 344 15.42 16.81 -15.93
N ASP A 345 14.57 17.81 -16.14
CA ASP A 345 14.74 19.18 -15.63
C ASP A 345 13.80 19.41 -14.42
N PRO A 346 14.34 19.53 -13.19
CA PRO A 346 13.54 19.83 -12.00
C PRO A 346 12.81 21.17 -12.04
N GLU A 347 13.33 22.16 -12.77
CA GLU A 347 12.69 23.48 -12.89
C GLU A 347 11.50 23.44 -13.86
N ASN A 348 11.56 22.55 -14.85
CA ASN A 348 10.51 22.36 -15.85
C ASN A 348 10.10 20.89 -15.97
N PRO A 349 9.46 20.32 -14.94
CA PRO A 349 9.03 18.93 -14.99
C PRO A 349 8.01 18.70 -16.10
N HIS A 350 8.17 17.60 -16.83
CA HIS A 350 7.18 17.15 -17.82
C HIS A 350 5.88 16.72 -17.17
N TYR A 351 5.95 16.12 -15.98
CA TYR A 351 4.84 15.59 -15.21
C TYR A 351 4.86 16.10 -13.78
N THR A 352 3.69 16.53 -13.28
CA THR A 352 3.49 16.88 -11.88
C THR A 352 2.27 16.12 -11.38
N THR A 353 2.45 15.27 -10.37
CA THR A 353 1.34 14.53 -9.75
C THR A 353 0.38 15.51 -9.09
N LEU A 354 -0.90 15.39 -9.43
CA LEU A 354 -1.93 16.35 -9.02
C LEU A 354 -2.94 15.72 -8.04
N LEU A 355 -3.49 14.54 -8.36
CA LEU A 355 -4.52 13.87 -7.55
C LEU A 355 -4.16 12.41 -7.30
N TYR A 356 -4.28 11.95 -6.05
CA TYR A 356 -3.98 10.58 -5.58
C TYR A 356 -5.23 9.68 -5.49
N LEU A 357 -5.50 8.95 -6.58
CA LEU A 357 -6.44 7.83 -6.77
C LEU A 357 -6.38 6.68 -5.73
N PRO A 358 -7.45 6.11 -5.10
CA PRO A 358 -7.33 4.74 -4.58
C PRO A 358 -6.85 3.73 -5.63
N THR A 359 -7.17 4.01 -6.90
CA THR A 359 -6.85 3.18 -8.05
C THR A 359 -5.85 3.83 -9.01
N GLY A 360 -5.16 4.92 -8.66
CA GLY A 360 -4.25 5.56 -9.61
C GLY A 360 -3.75 6.94 -9.23
N ALA A 361 -3.35 7.73 -10.23
CA ALA A 361 -3.07 9.15 -10.05
C ALA A 361 -3.44 9.93 -11.30
N ILE A 362 -3.77 11.21 -11.13
CA ILE A 362 -3.88 12.18 -12.22
C ILE A 362 -2.69 13.11 -12.14
N TYR A 363 -2.11 13.41 -13.29
CA TYR A 363 -0.96 14.29 -13.44
C TYR A 363 -1.33 15.48 -14.32
N LEU A 364 -0.69 16.61 -14.00
CA LEU A 364 -0.57 17.74 -14.90
C LEU A 364 0.68 17.52 -15.75
N ALA A 365 0.52 17.45 -17.07
CA ALA A 365 1.60 17.18 -17.99
C ALA A 365 1.82 18.33 -18.98
N SER A 366 3.07 18.57 -19.32
CA SER A 366 3.43 19.33 -20.52
C SER A 366 2.82 18.67 -21.77
N ARG A 367 2.43 19.49 -22.75
CA ARG A 367 1.77 18.97 -23.96
C ARG A 367 2.67 18.03 -24.77
N ASP A 368 3.98 18.26 -24.73
CA ASP A 368 5.04 17.49 -25.38
C ASP A 368 5.63 16.39 -24.47
N ALA A 369 5.05 16.13 -23.29
CA ALA A 369 5.55 15.13 -22.37
C ALA A 369 5.67 13.72 -23.01
N PRO A 370 6.82 13.02 -22.81
CA PRO A 370 7.08 11.71 -23.40
C PRO A 370 6.21 10.61 -22.78
N GLN A 371 5.65 9.72 -23.61
CA GLN A 371 4.81 8.63 -23.12
C GLN A 371 5.54 7.64 -22.20
N ILE A 372 4.83 7.11 -21.21
CA ILE A 372 5.31 6.06 -20.32
C ILE A 372 5.39 4.73 -21.09
N SER A 373 6.54 4.05 -20.98
CA SER A 373 6.73 2.72 -21.56
C SER A 373 6.13 1.64 -20.66
N SER A 374 5.09 0.94 -21.15
CA SER A 374 4.44 -0.19 -20.48
C SER A 374 5.40 -1.36 -20.21
N ASP A 375 6.40 -1.55 -21.08
CA ASP A 375 7.28 -2.72 -21.04
C ASP A 375 8.22 -2.71 -19.83
N SER A 376 8.56 -1.52 -19.34
CA SER A 376 9.47 -1.35 -18.20
C SER A 376 8.76 -1.45 -16.83
N LEU A 377 7.44 -1.23 -16.79
CA LEU A 377 6.68 -1.12 -15.55
C LEU A 377 6.66 -2.41 -14.72
N PRO A 378 6.47 -3.61 -15.30
CA PRO A 378 6.55 -4.87 -14.55
C PRO A 378 7.86 -5.01 -13.77
N ASN A 379 8.98 -4.63 -14.39
CA ASN A 379 10.29 -4.71 -13.76
C ASN A 379 10.45 -3.69 -12.64
N ARG A 380 10.03 -2.45 -12.88
CA ARG A 380 10.06 -1.40 -11.87
C ARG A 380 9.23 -1.77 -10.63
N VAL A 381 8.04 -2.36 -10.80
CA VAL A 381 7.21 -2.82 -9.66
C VAL A 381 7.94 -3.89 -8.87
N VAL A 382 8.51 -4.90 -9.54
CA VAL A 382 9.25 -5.98 -8.87
C VAL A 382 10.47 -5.44 -8.13
N ASP A 383 11.23 -4.54 -8.74
CA ASP A 383 12.41 -3.94 -8.11
C ASP A 383 12.01 -3.07 -6.91
N GLY A 384 10.90 -2.33 -7.00
CA GLY A 384 10.32 -1.59 -5.87
C GLY A 384 9.91 -2.50 -4.72
N ILE A 385 9.23 -3.62 -5.00
CA ILE A 385 8.91 -4.64 -3.98
C ILE A 385 10.19 -5.18 -3.34
N LYS A 386 11.18 -5.57 -4.16
CA LYS A 386 12.46 -6.10 -3.67
C LYS A 386 13.17 -5.10 -2.76
N ALA A 387 13.30 -3.84 -3.18
CA ALA A 387 13.97 -2.81 -2.41
C ALA A 387 13.27 -2.54 -1.06
N LEU A 388 11.94 -2.37 -1.08
CA LEU A 388 11.15 -2.11 0.13
C LEU A 388 11.25 -3.27 1.13
N CYS A 389 11.04 -4.50 0.65
CA CYS A 389 11.09 -5.68 1.51
C CYS A 389 12.50 -5.98 1.99
N ALA A 390 13.51 -5.91 1.12
CA ALA A 390 14.91 -6.12 1.50
C ALA A 390 15.33 -5.13 2.58
N GLY A 391 15.01 -3.84 2.43
CA GLY A 391 15.31 -2.83 3.44
C GLY A 391 14.70 -3.16 4.81
N GLN A 392 13.43 -3.55 4.87
CA GLN A 392 12.78 -3.92 6.13
C GLN A 392 13.32 -5.24 6.71
N LEU A 393 13.60 -6.24 5.86
CA LEU A 393 14.12 -7.53 6.29
C LEU A 393 15.56 -7.44 6.79
N SER A 394 16.41 -6.59 6.18
CA SER A 394 17.76 -6.33 6.69
C SER A 394 17.74 -5.67 8.07
N LEU A 395 16.82 -4.73 8.29
CA LEU A 395 16.68 -4.01 9.57
C LEU A 395 16.10 -4.89 10.69
N ARG A 396 15.00 -5.60 10.40
CA ARG A 396 14.24 -6.33 11.44
C ARG A 396 14.62 -7.81 11.55
N GLN A 397 15.14 -8.40 10.48
CA GLN A 397 15.48 -9.82 10.38
C GLN A 397 14.31 -10.74 10.81
N THR A 398 13.08 -10.30 10.54
CA THR A 398 11.85 -11.03 10.88
C THR A 398 11.84 -12.36 10.13
N GLY A 399 11.49 -13.45 10.82
CA GLY A 399 11.50 -14.80 10.22
C GLY A 399 12.81 -15.57 10.44
N PHE A 400 13.87 -14.94 10.94
CA PHE A 400 15.02 -15.66 11.49
C PHE A 400 14.71 -16.21 12.88
N GLY A 401 15.15 -17.44 13.13
CA GLY A 401 15.05 -18.07 14.45
C GLY A 401 16.12 -19.12 14.65
N ARG A 402 16.37 -19.46 15.91
CA ARG A 402 17.21 -20.59 16.29
C ARG A 402 16.31 -21.73 16.74
N ASP A 403 16.47 -22.90 16.14
CA ASP A 403 15.92 -24.14 16.69
C ASP A 403 17.06 -24.98 17.29
N GLY A 404 16.74 -26.06 18.01
CA GLY A 404 17.76 -26.89 18.66
C GLY A 404 18.79 -27.53 17.70
N LYS A 405 18.63 -27.36 16.40
CA LYS A 405 19.48 -27.87 15.31
C LYS A 405 20.29 -26.78 14.61
N GLY A 406 20.06 -25.50 14.90
CA GLY A 406 20.80 -24.36 14.36
C GLY A 406 19.89 -23.20 13.96
N MET A 407 20.44 -22.28 13.19
CA MET A 407 19.71 -21.14 12.64
C MET A 407 18.81 -21.56 11.47
N LYS A 408 17.65 -20.92 11.36
CA LYS A 408 16.72 -21.02 10.25
C LYS A 408 16.20 -19.64 9.85
N TYR A 409 15.80 -19.51 8.59
CA TYR A 409 15.12 -18.35 8.04
C TYR A 409 13.86 -18.78 7.30
N ALA A 410 13.01 -17.81 6.95
CA ALA A 410 11.80 -18.08 6.19
C ALA A 410 12.11 -18.08 4.67
N ASP A 411 11.59 -19.05 3.94
CA ASP A 411 11.91 -19.27 2.51
C ASP A 411 11.69 -18.04 1.61
N TYR A 412 10.83 -17.10 2.00
CA TYR A 412 10.58 -15.88 1.22
C TYR A 412 11.79 -14.95 1.11
N TYR A 413 12.81 -15.08 1.96
CA TYR A 413 14.04 -14.29 1.83
C TYR A 413 14.72 -14.48 0.47
N ASN A 414 14.58 -15.66 -0.13
CA ASN A 414 15.12 -15.99 -1.44
C ASN A 414 14.50 -15.16 -2.59
N LEU A 415 13.34 -14.54 -2.36
CA LEU A 415 12.69 -13.66 -3.36
C LEU A 415 13.29 -12.24 -3.38
N PHE A 416 13.93 -11.82 -2.28
CA PHE A 416 14.34 -10.44 -2.04
C PHE A 416 15.85 -10.22 -2.06
N PHE A 417 16.63 -11.27 -1.80
CA PHE A 417 18.08 -11.21 -1.72
C PHE A 417 18.73 -12.18 -2.71
N ASP A 418 19.86 -11.76 -3.28
CA ASP A 418 20.82 -12.69 -3.87
C ASP A 418 21.57 -13.45 -2.77
N ASP A 419 22.34 -14.48 -3.14
CA ASP A 419 23.04 -15.31 -2.15
C ASP A 419 23.96 -14.48 -1.23
N PRO A 420 24.79 -13.54 -1.74
CA PRO A 420 25.64 -12.70 -0.88
C PRO A 420 24.83 -11.76 0.02
N GLY A 421 23.78 -11.11 -0.49
CA GLY A 421 22.90 -10.26 0.31
C GLY A 421 22.21 -11.04 1.43
N LEU A 422 21.76 -12.26 1.15
CA LEU A 422 21.14 -13.13 2.15
C LEU A 422 22.14 -13.58 3.22
N MET A 423 23.38 -13.91 2.82
CA MET A 423 24.45 -14.22 3.76
C MET A 423 24.76 -13.04 4.69
N GLN A 424 24.73 -11.81 4.20
CA GLN A 424 24.95 -10.62 5.02
C GLN A 424 23.85 -10.45 6.08
N VAL A 425 22.58 -10.56 5.68
CA VAL A 425 21.45 -10.48 6.62
C VAL A 425 21.46 -11.65 7.62
N ALA A 426 21.85 -12.84 7.15
CA ALA A 426 22.01 -14.02 7.97
C ALA A 426 23.10 -13.85 9.04
N LEU A 427 24.21 -13.16 8.73
CA LEU A 427 25.25 -12.82 9.69
C LEU A 427 24.70 -11.90 10.79
N ASP A 428 24.02 -10.83 10.39
CA ASP A 428 23.43 -9.88 11.34
C ASP A 428 22.39 -10.55 12.25
N ALA A 429 21.54 -11.41 11.69
CA ALA A 429 20.58 -12.20 12.44
C ALA A 429 21.25 -13.17 13.41
N THR A 430 22.33 -13.84 13.00
CA THR A 430 23.08 -14.79 13.84
C THR A 430 23.70 -14.07 15.03
N LEU A 431 24.38 -12.94 14.83
CA LEU A 431 25.00 -12.17 15.91
C LEU A 431 23.95 -11.60 16.88
N ARG A 432 22.77 -11.20 16.38
CA ARG A 432 21.65 -10.73 17.23
C ARG A 432 21.06 -11.88 18.07
N ILE A 433 20.83 -13.03 17.47
CA ILE A 433 20.14 -14.16 18.11
C ILE A 433 21.07 -14.93 19.04
N VAL A 434 22.32 -15.14 18.63
CA VAL A 434 23.41 -15.76 19.42
C VAL A 434 24.28 -14.64 19.99
N ASN A 435 23.67 -13.74 20.75
CA ASN A 435 24.39 -12.60 21.32
C ASN A 435 25.29 -13.03 22.49
N PRO A 436 26.32 -12.23 22.84
CA PRO A 436 27.27 -12.57 23.89
C PRO A 436 26.68 -12.76 25.30
N ASN A 437 25.45 -12.28 25.55
CA ASN A 437 24.78 -12.41 26.84
C ASN A 437 24.07 -13.76 27.02
N LYS A 438 24.06 -14.63 25.98
CA LYS A 438 23.51 -15.98 26.08
C LYS A 438 24.59 -16.99 26.45
N GLY A 439 24.21 -18.00 27.20
CA GLY A 439 25.09 -19.14 27.47
C GLY A 439 25.44 -19.89 26.18
N SER A 440 26.69 -20.33 26.08
CA SER A 440 27.16 -21.12 24.95
C SER A 440 26.59 -22.54 24.99
N VAL A 441 26.41 -23.14 23.81
CA VAL A 441 26.10 -24.57 23.70
C VAL A 441 27.29 -25.39 23.20
N ALA A 442 28.43 -24.75 22.99
CA ALA A 442 29.64 -25.36 22.46
C ALA A 442 30.06 -26.57 23.31
N THR A 443 30.16 -26.42 24.63
CA THR A 443 30.51 -27.51 25.55
C THR A 443 29.63 -28.75 25.37
N LYS A 444 28.31 -28.55 25.24
CA LYS A 444 27.35 -29.65 25.00
C LYS A 444 27.55 -30.32 23.64
N ARG A 445 27.97 -29.56 22.61
CA ARG A 445 28.28 -30.13 21.29
C ARG A 445 29.59 -30.93 21.31
N SER A 446 30.58 -30.47 22.07
CA SER A 446 31.84 -31.17 22.35
C SER A 446 31.58 -32.51 23.05
N GLU A 447 30.79 -32.50 24.12
CA GLU A 447 30.39 -33.71 24.86
C GLU A 447 29.70 -34.75 23.96
N ASN A 448 28.84 -34.30 23.05
CA ASN A 448 28.18 -35.20 22.09
C ASN A 448 29.18 -35.83 21.11
N LEU A 449 30.18 -35.08 20.62
CA LEU A 449 31.23 -35.64 19.75
C LEU A 449 32.09 -36.65 20.51
N MET A 450 32.48 -36.35 21.75
CA MET A 450 33.18 -37.31 22.61
C MET A 450 32.34 -38.56 22.89
N ALA A 451 31.01 -38.42 23.05
CA ALA A 451 30.12 -39.56 23.20
C ALA A 451 30.07 -40.44 21.93
N PHE A 452 30.15 -39.85 20.72
CA PHE A 452 30.29 -40.62 19.48
C PHE A 452 31.64 -41.33 19.38
N GLN A 453 32.71 -40.70 19.87
CA GLN A 453 34.04 -41.30 19.96
C GLN A 453 34.06 -42.50 20.92
N GLN A 454 33.48 -42.37 22.11
CA GLN A 454 33.34 -43.48 23.08
C GLN A 454 32.55 -44.67 22.54
N ARG A 455 31.64 -44.44 21.58
CA ARG A 455 30.86 -45.48 20.90
C ARG A 455 31.58 -46.11 19.71
N GLY A 456 32.82 -45.69 19.42
CA GLY A 456 33.61 -46.18 18.28
C GLY A 456 33.13 -45.65 16.92
N VAL A 457 32.32 -44.59 16.89
CA VAL A 457 31.84 -43.97 15.63
C VAL A 457 32.89 -43.00 15.08
N LEU A 458 33.57 -42.28 15.95
CA LEU A 458 34.70 -41.40 15.62
C LEU A 458 36.01 -42.04 16.08
N SER A 459 37.12 -41.73 15.40
CA SER A 459 38.43 -42.24 15.80
C SER A 459 38.84 -41.74 17.18
N GLY A 460 39.42 -42.61 18.00
CA GLY A 460 40.00 -42.28 19.31
C GLY A 460 41.24 -41.40 19.23
N ASP A 461 41.86 -41.29 18.06
CA ASP A 461 43.13 -40.59 17.86
C ASP A 461 42.97 -39.06 17.77
N TYR A 462 41.73 -38.57 17.71
CA TYR A 462 41.42 -37.15 17.52
C TYR A 462 40.87 -36.51 18.80
N ASP A 463 41.26 -35.26 19.04
CA ASP A 463 40.70 -34.45 20.12
C ASP A 463 39.48 -33.65 19.61
N PHE A 464 38.30 -34.01 20.11
CA PHE A 464 37.03 -33.32 19.82
C PHE A 464 36.58 -32.41 20.96
N SER A 465 37.44 -32.15 21.95
CA SER A 465 37.12 -31.22 23.04
C SER A 465 37.27 -29.77 22.59
N PHE A 466 36.35 -28.92 23.04
CA PHE A 466 36.43 -27.46 22.88
C PHE A 466 35.80 -26.72 24.06
N SER A 467 36.28 -25.49 24.29
CA SER A 467 35.94 -24.64 25.42
C SER A 467 34.52 -24.06 25.35
N ASP A 468 34.02 -23.60 26.49
CA ASP A 468 32.74 -22.88 26.56
C ASP A 468 32.90 -21.44 26.04
N ASP A 469 32.64 -21.24 24.74
CA ASP A 469 32.80 -19.95 24.08
C ASP A 469 31.66 -19.70 23.08
N ILE A 470 30.89 -18.65 23.31
CA ILE A 470 29.77 -18.23 22.45
C ILE A 470 30.20 -17.88 21.03
N ARG A 471 31.46 -17.48 20.83
CA ARG A 471 32.05 -17.22 19.51
C ARG A 471 32.09 -18.50 18.66
N ILE A 472 32.25 -19.67 19.27
CA ILE A 472 32.16 -20.97 18.58
C ILE A 472 30.74 -21.16 18.04
N ASP A 473 29.71 -20.89 18.85
CA ASP A 473 28.32 -20.98 18.42
C ASP A 473 28.02 -20.01 17.27
N GLN A 474 28.50 -18.77 17.35
CA GLN A 474 28.30 -17.74 16.32
C GLN A 474 28.91 -18.15 14.98
N LEU A 475 30.18 -18.57 14.97
CA LEU A 475 30.86 -19.04 13.75
C LEU A 475 30.23 -20.31 13.19
N ALA A 476 29.90 -21.27 14.06
CA ALA A 476 29.38 -22.56 13.63
C ALA A 476 27.97 -22.44 13.05
N GLU A 477 27.08 -21.69 13.70
CA GLU A 477 25.72 -21.50 13.23
C GLU A 477 25.66 -20.62 11.98
N PHE A 478 26.51 -19.59 11.88
CA PHE A 478 26.62 -18.80 10.65
C PHE A 478 27.19 -19.63 9.49
N GLY A 479 28.26 -20.39 9.73
CA GLY A 479 28.87 -21.27 8.73
C GLY A 479 27.89 -22.31 8.20
N ASP A 480 27.08 -22.91 9.07
CA ASP A 480 26.01 -23.83 8.69
C ASP A 480 24.93 -23.15 7.84
N LEU A 481 24.48 -21.98 8.27
CA LEU A 481 23.45 -21.18 7.62
C LEU A 481 23.87 -20.78 6.20
N MET A 482 25.09 -20.29 6.04
CA MET A 482 25.68 -19.96 4.74
C MET A 482 25.82 -21.20 3.85
N ASN A 483 26.34 -22.30 4.39
CA ASN A 483 26.72 -23.47 3.61
C ASN A 483 25.54 -24.39 3.29
N ARG A 484 24.93 -25.01 4.31
CA ARG A 484 23.89 -26.04 4.07
C ARG A 484 22.52 -25.44 3.81
N LYS A 485 22.21 -24.26 4.37
CA LYS A 485 20.88 -23.65 4.19
C LYS A 485 20.83 -22.81 2.92
N ILE A 486 21.57 -21.69 2.88
CA ILE A 486 21.53 -20.76 1.74
C ILE A 486 22.10 -21.44 0.47
N TRP A 487 23.36 -21.85 0.50
CA TRP A 487 23.99 -22.45 -0.68
C TRP A 487 23.41 -23.83 -1.02
N GLY A 488 23.12 -24.67 -0.02
CA GLY A 488 22.47 -25.96 -0.24
C GLY A 488 21.10 -25.85 -0.91
N GLU A 489 20.29 -24.86 -0.54
CA GLU A 489 19.01 -24.58 -1.21
C GLU A 489 19.22 -24.13 -2.66
N ARG A 490 20.19 -23.23 -2.90
CA ARG A 490 20.57 -22.80 -4.25
C ARG A 490 20.99 -23.99 -5.12
N VAL A 491 21.81 -24.90 -4.60
CA VAL A 491 22.23 -26.12 -5.32
C VAL A 491 21.03 -26.98 -5.71
N ASN A 492 20.05 -27.16 -4.80
CA ASN A 492 18.82 -27.90 -5.11
C ASN A 492 18.00 -27.24 -6.23
N GLN A 493 17.95 -25.91 -6.28
CA GLN A 493 17.30 -25.17 -7.36
C GLN A 493 18.04 -25.39 -8.69
N LEU A 494 19.37 -25.27 -8.69
CA LEU A 494 20.20 -25.50 -9.87
C LEU A 494 20.05 -26.93 -10.42
N GLU A 495 20.04 -27.93 -9.53
CA GLU A 495 19.79 -29.32 -9.93
C GLU A 495 18.40 -29.50 -10.57
N THR A 496 17.40 -28.79 -10.08
CA THR A 496 16.04 -28.82 -10.64
C THR A 496 16.04 -28.25 -12.05
N VAL A 497 16.71 -27.11 -12.27
CA VAL A 497 16.89 -26.49 -13.59
C VAL A 497 17.62 -27.44 -14.56
N ILE A 498 18.68 -28.10 -14.10
CA ILE A 498 19.41 -29.10 -14.90
C ILE A 498 18.47 -30.26 -15.30
N LYS A 499 17.70 -30.79 -14.35
CA LYS A 499 16.74 -31.89 -14.58
C LYS A 499 15.62 -31.48 -15.54
N GLU A 500 15.13 -30.25 -15.44
CA GLU A 500 14.08 -29.71 -16.33
C GLU A 500 14.61 -29.48 -17.75
N ARG A 501 15.78 -28.86 -17.89
CA ARG A 501 16.44 -28.69 -19.19
C ARG A 501 16.70 -30.04 -19.86
N ALA A 502 17.13 -31.05 -19.10
CA ALA A 502 17.32 -32.41 -19.61
C ALA A 502 16.00 -33.04 -20.12
N LYS A 503 14.84 -32.70 -19.51
CA LYS A 503 13.52 -33.13 -19.99
C LYS A 503 13.09 -32.36 -21.24
N GLU A 504 13.35 -31.06 -21.31
CA GLU A 504 13.03 -30.23 -22.47
C GLU A 504 13.82 -30.65 -23.70
N ARG A 505 15.11 -30.97 -23.54
CA ARG A 505 15.95 -31.53 -24.61
C ARG A 505 15.40 -32.82 -25.22
N LYS A 506 14.65 -33.62 -24.45
CA LYS A 506 13.96 -34.81 -24.99
C LYS A 506 12.86 -34.44 -25.99
N LYS A 507 12.27 -33.25 -25.85
CA LYS A 507 11.24 -32.71 -26.76
C LYS A 507 11.85 -31.84 -27.87
N GLN A 508 12.93 -31.12 -27.58
CA GLN A 508 13.56 -30.16 -28.48
C GLN A 508 15.08 -30.35 -28.47
N LYS A 509 15.60 -31.11 -29.45
CA LYS A 509 16.99 -31.62 -29.43
C LYS A 509 18.07 -30.55 -29.59
N ASP A 510 17.72 -29.37 -30.08
CA ASP A 510 18.66 -28.29 -30.40
C ASP A 510 18.99 -27.39 -29.19
N LEU A 511 18.36 -27.61 -28.03
CA LEU A 511 18.67 -26.85 -26.82
C LEU A 511 20.05 -27.23 -26.24
N PRO A 512 20.85 -26.24 -25.79
CA PRO A 512 22.18 -26.49 -25.23
C PRO A 512 22.11 -27.29 -23.91
N GLU A 513 23.13 -28.10 -23.67
CA GLU A 513 23.29 -28.88 -22.43
C GLU A 513 23.83 -28.00 -21.30
N LEU A 514 23.23 -28.10 -20.12
CA LEU A 514 23.75 -27.47 -18.91
C LEU A 514 24.75 -28.42 -18.26
N SER A 515 25.89 -27.89 -17.84
CA SER A 515 26.93 -28.69 -17.16
C SER A 515 26.45 -29.15 -15.79
N GLU A 516 27.01 -30.24 -15.27
CA GLU A 516 26.81 -30.64 -13.88
C GLU A 516 27.56 -29.70 -12.93
N ILE A 517 27.02 -29.55 -11.71
CA ILE A 517 27.67 -28.77 -10.65
C ILE A 517 28.93 -29.50 -10.21
N LYS A 518 30.08 -28.82 -10.22
CA LYS A 518 31.36 -29.42 -9.84
C LYS A 518 31.31 -29.89 -8.38
N PRO A 519 31.85 -31.09 -8.04
CA PRO A 519 31.83 -31.58 -6.67
C PRO A 519 32.49 -30.64 -5.66
N GLU A 520 33.53 -29.91 -6.07
CA GLU A 520 34.30 -29.00 -5.20
C GLU A 520 33.48 -27.87 -4.59
N VAL A 521 32.39 -27.47 -5.23
CA VAL A 521 31.50 -26.40 -4.77
C VAL A 521 30.23 -26.95 -4.13
N LEU A 522 30.08 -28.26 -3.92
CA LEU A 522 28.94 -28.83 -3.19
C LEU A 522 29.01 -28.48 -1.70
N PRO A 523 27.88 -28.37 -0.99
CA PRO A 523 27.86 -27.98 0.43
C PRO A 523 28.75 -28.86 1.33
N GLU A 524 28.86 -30.16 1.07
CA GLU A 524 29.78 -31.04 1.82
C GLU A 524 31.26 -30.65 1.67
N ASN A 525 31.64 -29.98 0.58
CA ASN A 525 33.01 -29.62 0.24
C ASN A 525 33.37 -28.16 0.55
N ILE A 526 32.38 -27.26 0.63
CA ILE A 526 32.60 -25.85 0.99
C ILE A 526 33.28 -25.70 2.36
N ILE A 527 32.91 -26.51 3.36
CA ILE A 527 33.55 -26.45 4.68
C ILE A 527 35.06 -26.76 4.61
N HIS A 528 35.47 -27.67 3.72
CA HIS A 528 36.89 -27.98 3.52
C HIS A 528 37.64 -26.83 2.84
N LYS A 529 36.97 -26.10 1.93
CA LYS A 529 37.51 -24.87 1.34
C LYS A 529 37.64 -23.75 2.36
N VAL A 530 36.68 -23.61 3.27
CA VAL A 530 36.78 -22.64 4.38
C VAL A 530 37.90 -23.04 5.35
N ALA A 531 38.07 -24.33 5.64
CA ALA A 531 39.19 -24.81 6.43
C ALA A 531 40.55 -24.51 5.76
N GLU A 532 40.66 -24.69 4.44
CA GLU A 532 41.85 -24.30 3.66
C GLU A 532 42.11 -22.79 3.75
N PHE A 533 41.08 -21.96 3.55
CA PHE A 533 41.16 -20.49 3.66
C PHE A 533 41.61 -20.04 5.06
N TRP A 534 41.13 -20.70 6.11
CA TRP A 534 41.55 -20.45 7.50
C TRP A 534 42.90 -21.11 7.88
N GLN A 535 43.59 -21.74 6.94
CA GLN A 535 44.86 -22.45 7.17
C GLN A 535 44.72 -23.57 8.22
N LEU A 536 43.60 -24.29 8.17
CA LEU A 536 43.21 -25.41 9.04
C LEU A 536 42.98 -26.69 8.21
N SER A 537 43.58 -26.78 7.02
CA SER A 537 43.43 -27.94 6.11
C SER A 537 43.87 -29.27 6.75
N GLU A 538 44.75 -29.22 7.74
CA GLU A 538 45.19 -30.37 8.54
C GLU A 538 44.03 -31.06 9.28
N TYR A 539 42.93 -30.35 9.56
CA TYR A 539 41.75 -30.87 10.23
C TYR A 539 40.70 -31.47 9.27
N SER A 540 40.96 -31.47 7.96
CA SER A 540 40.05 -32.05 6.95
C SER A 540 39.69 -33.52 7.21
N PRO A 541 40.61 -34.41 7.66
CA PRO A 541 40.27 -35.79 8.00
C PRO A 541 39.20 -35.90 9.11
N GLN A 542 39.33 -35.10 10.17
CA GLN A 542 38.39 -35.04 11.29
C GLN A 542 37.03 -34.54 10.84
N ILE A 543 37.00 -33.50 10.01
CA ILE A 543 35.75 -32.96 9.42
C ILE A 543 35.03 -34.05 8.60
N ARG A 544 35.76 -34.82 7.79
CA ARG A 544 35.17 -35.93 7.01
C ARG A 544 34.62 -37.04 7.90
N GLU A 545 35.27 -37.36 9.01
CA GLU A 545 34.75 -38.33 9.97
C GLU A 545 33.43 -37.85 10.60
N ILE A 546 33.35 -36.56 10.96
CA ILE A 546 32.16 -35.95 11.54
C ILE A 546 30.99 -35.98 10.54
N GLN A 547 31.24 -35.61 9.27
CA GLN A 547 30.23 -35.65 8.21
C GLN A 547 29.63 -37.06 8.01
N ARG A 548 30.42 -38.12 8.25
CA ARG A 548 30.01 -39.53 8.09
C ARG A 548 29.43 -40.19 9.34
N ILE A 549 29.20 -39.44 10.44
CA ILE A 549 28.63 -40.01 11.68
C ILE A 549 27.34 -40.78 11.42
N ASN A 550 26.41 -40.23 10.64
CA ASN A 550 25.12 -40.90 10.38
C ASN A 550 25.27 -42.17 9.54
N GLU A 551 26.23 -42.21 8.61
CA GLU A 551 26.55 -43.39 7.80
C GLU A 551 27.17 -44.48 8.69
N LYS A 552 28.19 -44.13 9.48
CA LYS A 552 28.84 -45.06 10.41
C LYS A 552 27.89 -45.60 11.47
N LEU A 553 26.98 -44.77 12.01
CA LEU A 553 25.94 -45.23 12.93
C LEU A 553 25.04 -46.30 12.29
N LYS A 554 24.69 -46.11 11.02
CA LYS A 554 23.88 -47.07 10.25
C LYS A 554 24.64 -48.36 9.97
N GLU A 555 25.92 -48.27 9.59
CA GLU A 555 26.80 -49.43 9.36
C GLU A 555 26.99 -50.26 10.63
N LEU A 556 27.20 -49.60 11.77
CA LEU A 556 27.35 -50.22 13.09
C LEU A 556 26.02 -50.65 13.72
N LYS A 557 24.88 -50.41 13.05
CA LYS A 557 23.52 -50.69 13.54
C LYS A 557 23.23 -50.07 14.92
N LEU A 558 23.86 -48.94 15.23
CA LEU A 558 23.67 -48.21 16.48
C LEU A 558 22.46 -47.27 16.36
N LYS A 559 21.68 -47.14 17.45
CA LYS A 559 20.56 -46.20 17.49
C LYS A 559 21.08 -44.77 17.65
N GLY A 560 20.62 -43.86 16.79
CA GLY A 560 20.88 -42.42 16.90
C GLY A 560 21.04 -41.75 15.54
N ASN A 561 21.12 -40.42 15.55
CA ASN A 561 21.54 -39.59 14.43
C ASN A 561 22.11 -38.27 14.99
N THR A 562 22.74 -37.46 14.14
CA THR A 562 23.24 -36.13 14.53
C THR A 562 22.13 -35.12 14.80
N GLY A 563 20.85 -35.47 14.56
CA GLY A 563 19.71 -34.60 14.75
C GLY A 563 19.64 -33.41 13.78
N GLY A 564 20.55 -33.32 12.81
CA GLY A 564 20.71 -32.16 11.92
C GLY A 564 21.67 -31.09 12.45
N VAL A 565 22.26 -31.30 13.62
CA VAL A 565 23.24 -30.37 14.22
C VAL A 565 24.52 -30.36 13.37
N PRO A 566 25.07 -29.18 13.03
CA PRO A 566 26.27 -29.04 12.19
C PRO A 566 27.58 -29.23 12.99
N TYR A 567 27.79 -30.42 13.56
CA TYR A 567 28.97 -30.67 14.42
C TYR A 567 30.31 -30.37 13.75
N GLU A 568 30.39 -30.55 12.44
CA GLU A 568 31.56 -30.25 11.62
C GLU A 568 31.95 -28.76 11.68
N TRP A 569 30.96 -27.87 11.72
CA TRP A 569 31.16 -26.43 11.84
C TRP A 569 31.54 -26.01 13.26
N TYR A 570 30.97 -26.65 14.28
CA TYR A 570 31.36 -26.44 15.67
C TYR A 570 32.83 -26.81 15.91
N PHE A 571 33.26 -27.95 15.38
CA PHE A 571 34.64 -28.39 15.46
C PHE A 571 35.60 -27.44 14.75
N LEU A 572 35.29 -27.04 13.51
CA LEU A 572 36.13 -26.11 12.75
C LEU A 572 36.20 -24.72 13.42
N ALA A 573 35.08 -24.21 13.92
CA ALA A 573 35.02 -22.93 14.62
C ALA A 573 35.88 -22.93 15.90
N ALA A 574 35.85 -24.02 16.67
CA ALA A 574 36.68 -24.16 17.85
C ALA A 574 38.18 -24.13 17.50
N LYS A 575 38.61 -24.89 16.49
CA LYS A 575 40.02 -24.90 16.05
C LYS A 575 40.47 -23.56 15.47
N PHE A 576 39.56 -22.82 14.82
CA PHE A 576 39.83 -21.47 14.37
C PHE A 576 40.09 -20.50 15.54
N LEU A 577 39.27 -20.54 16.59
CA LEU A 577 39.42 -19.67 17.75
C LEU A 577 40.59 -20.05 18.65
N GLU A 578 40.92 -21.35 18.76
CA GLU A 578 42.15 -21.82 19.42
C GLU A 578 43.41 -21.24 18.77
N LYS A 579 43.43 -21.17 17.42
CA LYS A 579 44.55 -20.59 16.65
C LYS A 579 44.54 -19.06 16.66
N ASN A 580 43.38 -18.43 16.91
CA ASN A 580 43.18 -16.98 16.87
C ASN A 580 42.46 -16.46 18.13
N PRO A 581 43.07 -16.55 19.33
CA PRO A 581 42.38 -16.28 20.59
C PRO A 581 41.96 -14.80 20.78
N GLY A 582 42.64 -13.88 20.08
CA GLY A 582 42.43 -12.42 20.22
C GLY A 582 41.24 -11.84 19.44
N ILE A 583 40.44 -12.66 18.74
CA ILE A 583 39.30 -12.16 17.96
C ILE A 583 38.08 -11.99 18.86
N GLU A 584 37.75 -10.76 19.23
CA GLU A 584 36.55 -10.45 20.02
C GLU A 584 35.30 -10.26 19.14
N ASP A 585 35.42 -9.49 18.05
CA ASP A 585 34.35 -9.30 17.06
C ASP A 585 34.54 -10.23 15.86
N LEU A 586 33.53 -11.06 15.60
CA LEU A 586 33.53 -12.02 14.50
C LEU A 586 33.04 -11.44 13.18
N ARG A 587 32.54 -10.20 13.15
CA ARG A 587 31.94 -9.60 11.95
C ARG A 587 32.91 -9.58 10.76
N GLU A 588 34.15 -9.13 10.96
CA GLU A 588 35.15 -9.10 9.90
C GLU A 588 35.51 -10.52 9.43
N THR A 589 35.74 -11.44 10.37
CA THR A 589 36.03 -12.85 10.09
C THR A 589 34.93 -13.50 9.25
N CYS A 590 33.67 -13.35 9.65
CA CYS A 590 32.52 -13.87 8.93
C CYS A 590 32.35 -13.21 7.55
N SER A 591 32.61 -11.90 7.45
CA SER A 591 32.54 -11.17 6.17
C SER A 591 33.59 -11.67 5.17
N ASN A 592 34.80 -11.95 5.65
CA ASN A 592 35.89 -12.51 4.83
C ASN A 592 35.54 -13.92 4.32
N VAL A 593 34.95 -14.76 5.18
CA VAL A 593 34.48 -16.11 4.79
C VAL A 593 33.34 -16.01 3.78
N MET A 594 32.39 -15.11 3.98
CA MET A 594 31.29 -14.86 3.05
C MET A 594 31.83 -14.44 1.68
N ALA A 595 32.79 -13.51 1.63
CA ALA A 595 33.43 -13.08 0.39
C ALA A 595 34.14 -14.23 -0.33
N TYR A 596 34.88 -15.06 0.43
CA TYR A 596 35.55 -16.24 -0.11
C TYR A 596 34.57 -17.27 -0.67
N VAL A 597 33.51 -17.61 0.07
CA VAL A 597 32.48 -18.56 -0.41
C VAL A 597 31.76 -18.00 -1.63
N THR A 598 31.43 -16.70 -1.64
CA THR A 598 30.82 -16.02 -2.80
C THR A 598 31.70 -16.13 -4.04
N GLN A 599 33.03 -15.96 -3.90
CA GLN A 599 33.98 -16.12 -5.00
C GLN A 599 33.96 -17.54 -5.61
N LEU A 600 33.68 -18.55 -4.79
CA LEU A 600 33.57 -19.95 -5.24
C LEU A 600 32.21 -20.25 -5.90
N THR A 601 31.12 -19.72 -5.34
CA THR A 601 29.75 -20.11 -5.70
C THR A 601 29.15 -19.24 -6.82
N GLN A 602 29.43 -17.94 -6.85
CA GLN A 602 28.84 -17.01 -7.82
C GLN A 602 29.14 -17.35 -9.29
N PRO A 603 30.36 -17.79 -9.67
CA PRO A 603 30.64 -18.25 -11.04
C PRO A 603 29.82 -19.49 -11.45
N VAL A 604 29.36 -20.29 -10.47
CA VAL A 604 28.50 -21.45 -10.71
C VAL A 604 27.09 -20.96 -11.00
N VAL A 605 26.54 -20.08 -10.16
CA VAL A 605 25.19 -19.54 -10.33
C VAL A 605 25.02 -18.84 -11.69
N ALA A 606 26.02 -18.06 -12.11
CA ALA A 606 26.00 -17.33 -13.38
C ALA A 606 25.88 -18.22 -14.64
N GLN A 607 26.13 -19.54 -14.53
CA GLN A 607 26.01 -20.48 -15.65
C GLN A 607 24.59 -20.94 -15.91
N TYR A 608 23.65 -20.70 -14.97
CA TYR A 608 22.30 -21.23 -15.04
C TYR A 608 21.26 -20.11 -15.06
N PRO A 609 20.28 -20.16 -15.98
CA PRO A 609 19.15 -19.24 -15.94
C PRO A 609 18.19 -19.67 -14.82
N VAL A 610 18.35 -19.07 -13.64
CA VAL A 610 17.43 -19.29 -12.51
C VAL A 610 16.33 -18.23 -12.58
N ALA A 611 15.07 -18.68 -12.59
CA ALA A 611 13.94 -17.77 -12.49
C ALA A 611 13.98 -17.01 -11.16
N ASP A 612 13.70 -15.72 -11.18
CA ASP A 612 13.76 -14.88 -9.98
C ASP A 612 12.49 -14.96 -9.11
N GLY A 613 11.47 -15.69 -9.59
CA GLY A 613 10.23 -15.95 -8.85
C GLY A 613 9.16 -14.86 -8.99
N TRP A 614 9.34 -13.87 -9.88
CA TRP A 614 8.46 -12.72 -9.99
C TRP A 614 7.60 -12.67 -11.27
N ASP A 615 7.65 -13.72 -12.11
CA ASP A 615 6.96 -13.75 -13.41
C ASP A 615 5.45 -13.48 -13.31
N ASP A 616 4.77 -14.10 -12.33
CA ASP A 616 3.34 -13.88 -12.12
C ASP A 616 3.02 -12.41 -11.78
N VAL A 617 3.88 -11.72 -11.01
CA VAL A 617 3.71 -10.29 -10.74
C VAL A 617 3.92 -9.49 -12.00
N ARG A 618 4.94 -9.82 -12.80
CA ARG A 618 5.20 -9.12 -14.06
C ARG A 618 4.01 -9.23 -15.00
N GLU A 619 3.45 -10.44 -15.13
CA GLU A 619 2.25 -10.70 -15.92
C GLU A 619 1.03 -9.95 -15.36
N TRP A 620 0.83 -10.00 -14.04
CA TRP A 620 -0.30 -9.32 -13.39
C TRP A 620 -0.25 -7.80 -13.59
N VAL A 621 0.91 -7.17 -13.37
CA VAL A 621 1.13 -5.72 -13.60
C VAL A 621 0.80 -5.35 -15.04
N GLY A 622 1.26 -6.14 -16.02
CA GLY A 622 0.97 -5.92 -17.44
C GLY A 622 -0.51 -5.97 -17.80
N LYS A 623 -1.36 -6.62 -16.98
CA LYS A 623 -2.81 -6.71 -17.20
C LYS A 623 -3.62 -5.66 -16.43
N VAL A 624 -3.17 -5.27 -15.24
CA VAL A 624 -3.96 -4.39 -14.36
C VAL A 624 -3.66 -2.91 -14.53
N VAL A 625 -2.46 -2.57 -15.02
CA VAL A 625 -2.07 -1.18 -15.25
C VAL A 625 -2.75 -0.65 -16.51
N MET A 626 -3.37 0.51 -16.37
CA MET A 626 -4.05 1.24 -17.45
C MET A 626 -3.39 2.60 -17.63
N LEU A 627 -2.90 2.86 -18.84
CA LEU A 627 -2.32 4.13 -19.26
C LEU A 627 -3.22 4.81 -20.31
N PRO A 628 -3.16 6.15 -20.44
CA PRO A 628 -3.95 6.92 -21.39
C PRO A 628 -3.64 6.49 -22.83
N GLY A 629 -4.69 6.35 -23.65
CA GLY A 629 -4.56 5.91 -25.05
C GLY A 629 -4.09 4.46 -25.22
N GLN A 630 -3.87 3.71 -24.13
CA GLN A 630 -3.55 2.28 -24.14
C GLN A 630 -4.75 1.41 -23.75
N THR A 631 -5.97 1.96 -23.75
CA THR A 631 -7.19 1.15 -23.82
C THR A 631 -7.14 0.39 -25.14
N GLN A 632 -6.38 -0.70 -25.17
CA GLN A 632 -6.61 -1.78 -26.11
C GLN A 632 -8.07 -2.13 -25.88
N GLU A 633 -8.92 -1.75 -26.83
CA GLU A 633 -10.06 -2.60 -27.15
C GLU A 633 -9.45 -3.97 -27.47
N THR A 634 -9.15 -4.75 -26.43
CA THR A 634 -8.84 -6.16 -26.57
C THR A 634 -9.97 -6.68 -27.40
N SER A 635 -9.62 -7.21 -28.57
CA SER A 635 -10.65 -7.64 -29.52
C SER A 635 -11.60 -8.56 -28.76
N THR A 636 -12.90 -8.52 -29.04
CA THR A 636 -13.88 -9.37 -28.35
C THR A 636 -13.44 -10.85 -28.35
N ALA A 637 -12.66 -11.27 -29.36
CA ALA A 637 -12.02 -12.58 -29.44
C ALA A 637 -10.99 -12.86 -28.33
N GLU A 638 -10.13 -11.90 -27.97
CA GLU A 638 -9.15 -12.05 -26.88
C GLU A 638 -9.82 -12.11 -25.50
N GLN A 639 -10.83 -11.28 -25.26
CA GLN A 639 -11.60 -11.30 -24.02
C GLN A 639 -12.33 -12.65 -23.85
N VAL A 640 -12.91 -13.16 -24.94
CA VAL A 640 -13.53 -14.50 -24.95
C VAL A 640 -12.50 -15.59 -24.70
N ASP A 641 -11.30 -15.53 -25.29
CA ASP A 641 -10.24 -16.52 -25.07
C ASP A 641 -9.73 -16.52 -23.62
N VAL A 642 -9.53 -15.33 -23.02
CA VAL A 642 -9.18 -15.20 -21.60
C VAL A 642 -10.28 -15.79 -20.72
N PHE A 643 -11.54 -15.44 -20.95
CA PHE A 643 -12.67 -16.02 -20.21
C PHE A 643 -12.75 -17.54 -20.35
N LEU A 644 -12.55 -18.08 -21.55
CA LEU A 644 -12.58 -19.52 -21.80
C LEU A 644 -11.44 -20.24 -21.09
N LYS A 645 -10.24 -19.65 -21.03
CA LYS A 645 -9.10 -20.17 -20.26
C LYS A 645 -9.39 -20.17 -18.77
N GLU A 646 -9.94 -19.08 -18.22
CA GLU A 646 -10.33 -18.99 -16.81
C GLU A 646 -11.42 -20.01 -16.46
N LEU A 647 -12.45 -20.14 -17.31
CA LEU A 647 -13.51 -21.11 -17.14
C LEU A 647 -13.00 -22.55 -17.22
N ALA A 648 -12.06 -22.83 -18.12
CA ALA A 648 -11.42 -24.15 -18.24
C ALA A 648 -10.59 -24.48 -16.98
N TYR A 649 -9.80 -23.52 -16.48
CA TYR A 649 -9.04 -23.65 -15.23
C TYR A 649 -9.96 -23.93 -14.05
N TYR A 650 -11.06 -23.17 -13.92
CA TYR A 650 -12.08 -23.35 -12.89
C TYR A 650 -12.71 -24.75 -12.95
N LYS A 651 -13.07 -25.21 -14.16
CA LYS A 651 -13.60 -26.57 -14.37
C LYS A 651 -12.59 -27.65 -14.01
N ALA A 652 -11.31 -27.47 -14.36
CA ALA A 652 -10.24 -28.44 -14.08
C ALA A 652 -10.00 -28.60 -12.58
N ALA A 653 -10.07 -27.51 -11.82
CA ALA A 653 -9.88 -27.53 -10.37
C ALA A 653 -11.02 -28.22 -9.59
N LYS A 654 -12.23 -28.24 -10.17
CA LYS A 654 -13.39 -28.95 -9.61
C LYS A 654 -13.38 -30.46 -9.90
N LYS A 655 -12.46 -30.98 -10.73
CA LYS A 655 -12.37 -32.43 -11.00
C LYS A 655 -11.85 -33.19 -9.75
N PRO A 656 -12.50 -34.28 -9.33
CA PRO A 656 -11.96 -35.16 -8.30
C PRO A 656 -10.80 -36.01 -8.86
N GLY A 657 -9.78 -36.29 -8.04
CA GLY A 657 -8.70 -37.25 -8.36
C GLY A 657 -7.43 -36.65 -8.99
N ARG A 658 -6.68 -37.50 -9.72
CA ARG A 658 -5.35 -37.22 -10.29
C ARG A 658 -5.47 -36.28 -11.52
N GLY A 659 -4.61 -35.25 -11.59
CA GLY A 659 -4.68 -34.21 -12.64
C GLY A 659 -5.53 -32.99 -12.26
N ARG A 660 -5.88 -32.86 -10.98
CA ARG A 660 -6.61 -31.72 -10.42
C ARG A 660 -5.72 -30.49 -10.30
N GLN A 661 -6.24 -29.35 -10.74
CA GLN A 661 -5.52 -28.08 -10.67
C GLN A 661 -5.81 -27.37 -9.34
N MET A 662 -4.77 -26.79 -8.74
CA MET A 662 -4.89 -26.07 -7.47
C MET A 662 -5.46 -24.67 -7.74
N ILE A 663 -6.41 -24.23 -6.89
CA ILE A 663 -7.00 -22.89 -6.95
C ILE A 663 -6.63 -22.12 -5.70
N CYS A 664 -6.41 -20.81 -5.86
CA CYS A 664 -6.27 -19.89 -4.73
C CYS A 664 -7.56 -19.80 -3.91
N SER A 665 -7.48 -20.10 -2.62
CA SER A 665 -8.59 -20.01 -1.66
C SER A 665 -9.16 -18.60 -1.48
N ILE A 666 -8.41 -17.55 -1.87
CA ILE A 666 -8.83 -16.14 -1.75
C ILE A 666 -9.42 -15.66 -3.08
N SER A 667 -8.62 -15.61 -4.14
CA SER A 667 -8.94 -14.83 -5.35
C SER A 667 -9.36 -15.65 -6.56
N HIS A 668 -9.20 -16.98 -6.54
CA HIS A 668 -9.40 -17.83 -7.73
C HIS A 668 -8.54 -17.45 -8.95
N SER A 669 -7.50 -16.64 -8.76
CA SER A 669 -6.68 -16.11 -9.84
C SER A 669 -5.96 -17.21 -10.63
N PRO A 670 -5.68 -16.98 -11.93
CA PRO A 670 -5.02 -17.96 -12.81
C PRO A 670 -3.51 -18.16 -12.53
N TYR A 671 -2.92 -17.35 -11.64
CA TYR A 671 -1.49 -17.39 -11.31
C TYR A 671 -1.08 -18.64 -10.52
N SER A 672 0.23 -18.91 -10.47
CA SER A 672 0.80 -20.09 -9.81
C SER A 672 0.32 -20.22 -8.37
N VAL A 673 -0.06 -21.44 -7.97
CA VAL A 673 -0.68 -21.71 -6.66
C VAL A 673 0.17 -22.67 -5.86
N ASN A 674 0.60 -22.23 -4.68
CA ASN A 674 1.41 -23.02 -3.75
C ASN A 674 0.69 -23.24 -2.42
N GLU A 675 1.10 -24.29 -1.70
CA GLU A 675 0.60 -24.54 -0.34
C GLU A 675 1.18 -23.50 0.63
N GLN A 676 0.32 -22.92 1.47
CA GLN A 676 0.68 -21.85 2.39
C GLN A 676 1.56 -22.36 3.54
N MET A 677 2.71 -21.72 3.72
CA MET A 677 3.64 -21.93 4.83
C MET A 677 3.32 -20.97 5.97
N GLU A 678 3.30 -21.44 7.22
CA GLU A 678 3.00 -20.62 8.41
C GLU A 678 4.00 -19.48 8.61
N SER A 679 5.25 -19.66 8.18
CA SER A 679 6.29 -18.62 8.22
C SER A 679 6.04 -17.46 7.25
N ALA A 680 5.28 -17.69 6.18
CA ALA A 680 5.03 -16.74 5.10
C ALA A 680 3.75 -15.91 5.30
N VAL A 681 3.10 -16.03 6.46
CA VAL A 681 1.84 -15.35 6.75
C VAL A 681 1.80 -14.73 8.15
N LEU A 682 1.13 -13.59 8.25
CA LEU A 682 0.98 -12.86 9.51
C LEU A 682 0.11 -13.63 10.52
N PHE A 683 -1.01 -14.19 10.06
CA PHE A 683 -1.95 -15.00 10.85
C PHE A 683 -1.77 -16.48 10.56
N THR A 684 -2.25 -17.35 11.44
CA THR A 684 -2.24 -18.79 11.18
C THR A 684 -2.99 -19.09 9.86
N PRO A 685 -2.54 -20.09 9.07
CA PRO A 685 -3.19 -20.46 7.80
C PRO A 685 -4.70 -20.74 7.88
N GLN A 686 -5.24 -20.97 9.08
CA GLN A 686 -6.65 -21.30 9.31
C GLN A 686 -7.59 -20.08 9.27
N VAL A 687 -7.12 -18.83 9.43
CA VAL A 687 -8.02 -17.66 9.55
C VAL A 687 -8.57 -17.19 8.18
N TYR A 688 -7.90 -17.51 7.08
CA TYR A 688 -8.32 -17.12 5.72
C TYR A 688 -9.33 -18.09 5.09
N THR A 689 -10.32 -18.56 5.86
CA THR A 689 -11.26 -19.61 5.47
C THR A 689 -12.60 -19.07 5.00
N ASN A 690 -12.70 -18.70 3.72
CA ASN A 690 -14.02 -18.55 3.09
C ASN A 690 -14.34 -19.66 2.08
N LYS A 691 -13.36 -20.47 1.64
CA LYS A 691 -13.57 -21.43 0.55
C LYS A 691 -12.71 -22.69 0.73
N GLN A 692 -13.17 -23.61 1.60
CA GLN A 692 -12.71 -24.99 1.56
C GLN A 692 -13.40 -25.74 0.41
N HIS A 693 -12.77 -26.81 -0.07
CA HIS A 693 -13.45 -27.75 -0.92
C HIS A 693 -14.52 -28.49 -0.12
N LEU A 694 -15.70 -28.70 -0.73
CA LEU A 694 -16.75 -29.54 -0.16
C LEU A 694 -16.15 -30.90 0.24
N GLY A 695 -16.13 -31.20 1.54
CA GLY A 695 -15.64 -32.46 2.11
C GLY A 695 -14.12 -32.58 2.38
N GLY A 696 -13.34 -31.50 2.27
CA GLY A 696 -11.88 -31.54 2.53
C GLY A 696 -11.51 -31.24 3.99
N SER A 697 -10.76 -32.13 4.65
CA SER A 697 -10.29 -31.98 6.04
C SER A 697 -8.92 -31.31 6.21
N ASN A 698 -8.21 -30.99 5.12
CA ASN A 698 -6.86 -30.40 5.21
C ASN A 698 -6.89 -28.96 5.71
N ALA A 699 -6.08 -28.66 6.73
CA ALA A 699 -5.95 -27.32 7.32
C ALA A 699 -5.05 -26.37 6.51
N LYS A 700 -4.12 -26.90 5.70
CA LYS A 700 -3.24 -26.10 4.84
C LYS A 700 -3.97 -25.62 3.58
N ARG A 701 -3.63 -24.42 3.10
CA ARG A 701 -4.37 -23.67 2.08
C ARG A 701 -3.55 -23.50 0.81
N ASN A 702 -4.25 -23.36 -0.31
CA ASN A 702 -3.64 -23.09 -1.61
C ASN A 702 -3.79 -21.61 -1.91
N ILE A 703 -2.68 -20.88 -2.05
CA ILE A 703 -2.68 -19.43 -2.25
C ILE A 703 -1.94 -19.13 -3.55
N SER A 704 -2.49 -18.23 -4.38
CA SER A 704 -1.79 -17.79 -5.58
C SER A 704 -0.62 -16.91 -5.22
N SER A 705 0.42 -16.90 -6.04
CA SER A 705 1.59 -16.03 -5.93
C SER A 705 1.22 -14.58 -5.63
N ILE A 706 0.27 -13.98 -6.36
CA ILE A 706 -0.18 -12.60 -6.14
C ILE A 706 -0.79 -12.39 -4.75
N ALA A 707 -1.68 -13.29 -4.32
CA ALA A 707 -2.26 -13.21 -2.98
C ALA A 707 -1.21 -13.47 -1.89
N GLY A 708 -0.28 -14.39 -2.13
CA GLY A 708 0.84 -14.69 -1.25
C GLY A 708 1.76 -13.47 -1.07
N ILE A 709 2.04 -12.75 -2.16
CA ILE A 709 2.84 -11.52 -2.15
C ILE A 709 2.15 -10.43 -1.36
N GLU A 710 0.85 -10.20 -1.55
CA GLU A 710 0.13 -9.21 -0.74
C GLU A 710 0.15 -9.55 0.76
N MET A 711 -0.04 -10.83 1.11
CA MET A 711 0.03 -11.28 2.51
C MET A 711 1.44 -11.10 3.09
N MET A 712 2.46 -11.40 2.30
CA MET A 712 3.86 -11.22 2.66
C MET A 712 4.24 -9.75 2.81
N LEU A 713 3.76 -8.87 1.92
CA LEU A 713 3.94 -7.42 2.02
C LEU A 713 3.36 -6.89 3.33
N ARG A 714 2.17 -7.34 3.73
CA ARG A 714 1.60 -6.98 5.04
C ARG A 714 2.47 -7.46 6.19
N GLN A 715 2.98 -8.70 6.12
CA GLN A 715 3.86 -9.24 7.16
C GLN A 715 5.17 -8.45 7.28
N ILE A 716 5.78 -8.05 6.16
CA ILE A 716 7.08 -7.38 6.17
C ILE A 716 6.93 -5.89 6.48
N LEU A 717 5.97 -5.21 5.86
CA LEU A 717 5.84 -3.75 5.90
C LEU A 717 4.98 -3.26 7.06
N MET A 718 3.93 -4.00 7.45
CA MET A 718 2.98 -3.54 8.48
C MET A 718 3.23 -4.14 9.87
N ASN A 719 3.89 -5.30 9.97
CA ASN A 719 4.15 -5.91 11.27
C ASN A 719 5.32 -5.22 11.97
N GLN A 720 5.04 -4.49 13.05
CA GLN A 720 6.07 -3.87 13.89
C GLN A 720 6.71 -4.85 14.89
N THR A 721 6.32 -6.13 14.87
CA THR A 721 6.79 -7.14 15.82
C THR A 721 7.46 -8.33 15.13
N GLN A 722 8.13 -9.17 15.92
CA GLN A 722 8.69 -10.46 15.49
C GLN A 722 7.67 -11.61 15.57
N ALA A 723 6.44 -11.33 16.02
CA ALA A 723 5.41 -12.34 16.18
C ALA A 723 4.77 -12.67 14.83
N VAL A 724 4.54 -13.96 14.58
CA VAL A 724 3.86 -14.51 13.39
C VAL A 724 2.93 -15.65 13.81
N GLY A 725 1.92 -15.94 13.00
CA GLY A 725 0.98 -17.03 13.24
C GLY A 725 0.27 -16.87 14.58
N LYS A 726 0.23 -17.95 15.38
CA LYS A 726 -0.48 -17.96 16.67
C LYS A 726 0.03 -16.87 17.64
N ARG A 727 1.34 -16.63 17.67
CA ARG A 727 1.92 -15.60 18.56
C ARG A 727 1.46 -14.20 18.18
N PHE A 728 1.22 -13.95 16.90
CA PHE A 728 0.70 -12.68 16.42
C PHE A 728 -0.80 -12.55 16.77
N GLU A 729 -1.58 -13.60 16.58
CA GLU A 729 -3.00 -13.67 16.95
C GLU A 729 -3.23 -13.44 18.45
N ASP A 730 -2.40 -14.05 19.30
CA ASP A 730 -2.44 -13.90 20.75
C ASP A 730 -2.21 -12.43 21.19
N GLY A 731 -1.53 -11.64 20.35
CA GLY A 731 -1.30 -10.21 20.55
C GLY A 731 -2.55 -9.32 20.34
N LYS A 732 -3.65 -9.88 19.80
CA LYS A 732 -4.96 -9.22 19.62
C LYS A 732 -4.90 -7.86 18.91
N TYR A 733 -3.99 -7.69 17.95
CA TYR A 733 -3.83 -6.44 17.20
C TYR A 733 -5.11 -6.04 16.46
N ARG A 734 -5.42 -4.73 16.45
CA ARG A 734 -6.53 -4.14 15.70
C ARG A 734 -5.97 -3.26 14.58
N TYR A 735 -6.39 -3.56 13.35
CA TYR A 735 -6.03 -2.75 12.19
C TYR A 735 -7.19 -1.80 11.87
N LEU A 736 -6.90 -0.49 11.89
CA LEU A 736 -7.78 0.54 11.36
C LEU A 736 -7.34 0.84 9.92
N TYR A 737 -8.18 0.51 8.95
CA TYR A 737 -7.94 0.86 7.55
C TYR A 737 -8.70 2.14 7.23
N PHE A 738 -7.98 3.23 7.02
CA PHE A 738 -8.55 4.45 6.45
C PHE A 738 -8.41 4.36 4.94
N TYR A 739 -9.50 4.04 4.25
CA TYR A 739 -9.58 4.23 2.80
C TYR A 739 -10.16 5.63 2.55
N PRO A 740 -9.42 6.54 1.90
CA PRO A 740 -10.03 7.78 1.46
C PRO A 740 -11.05 7.43 0.37
N THR A 741 -12.35 7.52 0.70
CA THR A 741 -13.43 7.38 -0.27
C THR A 741 -13.46 8.58 -1.24
N TYR A 742 -12.87 9.71 -0.83
CA TYR A 742 -12.79 10.97 -1.58
C TYR A 742 -11.48 11.71 -1.25
N TYR A 743 -10.97 12.49 -2.21
CA TYR A 743 -9.67 13.18 -2.21
C TYR A 743 -9.45 14.07 -0.98
N PHE A 744 -8.17 14.26 -0.62
CA PHE A 744 -7.55 15.54 -0.23
C PHE A 744 -6.04 15.41 -0.51
N THR A 745 -5.49 16.22 -1.43
CA THR A 745 -4.08 16.22 -1.82
C THR A 745 -3.49 17.62 -1.58
N PRO A 746 -3.30 18.00 -0.29
CA PRO A 746 -2.90 19.34 0.12
C PRO A 746 -1.52 19.76 -0.41
#